data_AF-A0A9W8LIC0-F1
#
_entry.id   AF-A0A9W8LIC0-F1
#
_cell.length_a   1.000
_cell.length_b   1.000
_cell.length_c   1.000
_cell.angle_alpha   90.00
_cell.angle_beta   90.00
_cell.angle_gamma   90.00
#
_symmetry.space_group_name_H-M   'P 1'
#
loop_
_entity.id
_entity.type
_entity.pdbx_description
1 polymer ?
#
loop_
_entity_poly.entity_id
_entity_poly.type
_entity_poly.pdbx_seq_one_letter_code
_entity_poly.pdbx_strand_id
1 'polypeptide(L)'
;MPHGRKLRRPAAARTVVEVVVERPAKRRRSQRTAAMLEAAARTKQGWVARVTQRADREYDAGRGRIDWEAVATELGLPLIGCLHLFDASLSKVPVRSLPAMADWSKDDVDALRAFVSDNIDVLSGDEWRLAGVYMNARYSDCLRAYRQCGQVRMTDDMHASIAKCRESGMEWGEIYEQFPLYSNSAVLCHAFNSHTARFSGRKEPGTTFTRWEPAETERVREIIEQTYTLGRQRATVDAIASEFPDKDAVSDDPAESKAGRWTDEDMARVVDLVEGYRGSSVDWEAVGMKMGRTARSCLQKYGALHIQMQVEPQARHADAVAEEVRRQLESGPAVDWTRVSWAVGLSELDCLEICRIDDGKARWVYDPDTFSHETADRLKAFIAENYPPPTPLNTHAVSNYLWIDIKDCVRLIQLVTGEFKWTPGLYSRVIELHDQGMSFKEIARQISPYLTESRVRTCYHRIVGPRQVAVLTPEERQRGRAIIDANAGKIPYVKIRDLVREAISRPGVTVNIAGFTDGYASCHPYYRGRLEAMDRDRIFGDIESGAATAPDIARELDLPSVLLYKERRKRETERFSRRWTEREETQLLEILRNHRRPFNWDFIAAQVGTKSAQQCQGRRAHLVKNGRLDPKAGY
;
A
#
# COMPACT_ATOMS: atom_id res chain seq x y z
N MET A 1 11.93 34.32 66.69
CA MET A 1 11.06 34.37 67.89
C MET A 1 9.65 33.91 67.51
N PRO A 2 8.92 33.19 68.37
CA PRO A 2 8.15 31.98 67.99
C PRO A 2 6.62 32.03 68.20
N HIS A 3 5.98 30.89 67.87
CA HIS A 3 4.63 30.37 68.22
C HIS A 3 3.43 30.72 67.30
N GLY A 4 2.51 29.80 66.96
CA GLY A 4 2.21 28.49 67.55
C GLY A 4 1.36 27.56 66.67
N ARG A 5 1.39 26.26 67.01
CA ARG A 5 0.72 25.12 66.38
C ARG A 5 -0.79 25.10 66.71
N LYS A 6 -1.63 24.76 65.71
CA LYS A 6 -3.01 24.27 65.91
C LYS A 6 -3.09 22.78 65.59
N LEU A 7 -3.65 22.02 66.53
CA LEU A 7 -4.00 20.59 66.46
C LEU A 7 -5.19 20.35 65.50
N ARG A 8 -5.13 19.30 64.68
CA ARG A 8 -6.27 18.70 63.97
C ARG A 8 -6.55 17.30 64.52
N ARG A 9 -7.84 17.00 64.74
CA ARG A 9 -8.42 15.70 65.11
C ARG A 9 -8.49 14.74 63.90
N PRO A 10 -8.52 13.41 64.10
CA PRO A 10 -8.62 12.41 63.03
C PRO A 10 -10.08 12.10 62.66
N ALA A 11 -10.31 11.75 61.39
CA ALA A 11 -11.58 11.29 60.85
C ALA A 11 -11.64 9.75 60.83
N ALA A 12 -12.79 9.20 61.21
CA ALA A 12 -13.09 7.78 61.24
C ALA A 12 -13.39 7.22 59.84
N ALA A 13 -12.86 6.04 59.54
CA ALA A 13 -13.12 5.27 58.34
C ALA A 13 -14.44 4.48 58.48
N ARG A 14 -15.30 4.56 57.45
CA ARG A 14 -16.46 3.68 57.25
C ARG A 14 -16.18 2.77 56.06
N THR A 15 -16.11 1.47 56.31
CA THR A 15 -16.03 0.42 55.29
C THR A 15 -17.43 0.10 54.78
N VAL A 16 -17.67 0.27 53.48
CA VAL A 16 -18.89 -0.19 52.79
C VAL A 16 -18.52 -1.46 52.02
N VAL A 17 -19.14 -2.59 52.39
CA VAL A 17 -19.06 -3.85 51.66
C VAL A 17 -20.23 -3.88 50.67
N GLU A 18 -19.95 -3.67 49.38
CA GLU A 18 -20.92 -3.81 48.30
C GLU A 18 -20.94 -5.27 47.83
N VAL A 19 -22.05 -5.97 48.09
CA VAL A 19 -22.32 -7.31 47.55
C VAL A 19 -22.93 -7.14 46.16
N VAL A 20 -22.14 -7.37 45.11
CA VAL A 20 -22.60 -7.37 43.72
C VAL A 20 -23.39 -8.66 43.45
N VAL A 21 -24.72 -8.54 43.44
CA VAL A 21 -25.62 -9.61 42.99
C VAL A 21 -25.72 -9.56 41.46
N GLU A 22 -24.96 -10.41 40.76
CA GLU A 22 -25.10 -10.58 39.31
C GLU A 22 -26.47 -11.18 38.95
N ARG A 23 -27.24 -10.47 38.12
CA ARG A 23 -28.57 -10.89 37.67
C ARG A 23 -28.46 -12.10 36.71
N PRO A 24 -29.18 -13.21 36.96
CA PRO A 24 -29.08 -14.47 36.18
C PRO A 24 -29.51 -14.37 34.70
N ALA A 25 -30.16 -13.27 34.29
CA ALA A 25 -30.57 -13.05 32.90
C ALA A 25 -29.40 -12.78 31.93
N LYS A 26 -28.29 -12.17 32.39
CA LYS A 26 -27.12 -11.90 31.53
C LYS A 26 -26.36 -13.19 31.17
N ARG A 27 -26.28 -14.14 32.11
CA ARG A 27 -25.58 -15.42 31.93
C ARG A 27 -26.25 -16.31 30.87
N ARG A 28 -27.60 -16.32 30.82
CA ARG A 28 -28.37 -17.08 29.82
C ARG A 28 -28.23 -16.52 28.39
N ARG A 29 -28.02 -15.21 28.24
CA ARG A 29 -27.86 -14.56 26.92
C ARG A 29 -26.46 -14.79 26.35
N SER A 30 -25.43 -14.72 27.19
CA SER A 30 -24.04 -15.05 26.81
C SER A 30 -23.88 -16.51 26.36
N GLN A 31 -24.51 -17.45 27.06
CA GLN A 31 -24.47 -18.87 26.69
C GLN A 31 -25.15 -19.15 25.34
N ARG A 32 -26.22 -18.41 25.01
CA ARG A 32 -26.94 -18.56 23.74
C ARG A 32 -26.15 -18.04 22.54
N THR A 33 -25.42 -16.94 22.71
CA THR A 33 -24.54 -16.39 21.67
C THR A 33 -23.32 -17.27 21.43
N ALA A 34 -22.68 -17.78 22.49
CA ALA A 34 -21.57 -18.73 22.37
C ALA A 34 -22.00 -20.02 21.64
N ALA A 35 -23.16 -20.57 21.98
CA ALA A 35 -23.73 -21.74 21.29
C ALA A 35 -24.02 -21.47 19.80
N MET A 36 -24.46 -20.26 19.45
CA MET A 36 -24.70 -19.87 18.05
C MET A 36 -23.40 -19.70 17.25
N LEU A 37 -22.36 -19.12 17.86
CA LEU A 37 -21.04 -18.99 17.24
C LEU A 37 -20.35 -20.34 17.06
N GLU A 38 -20.46 -21.23 18.06
CA GLU A 38 -20.01 -22.61 17.92
C GLU A 38 -20.78 -23.34 16.82
N ALA A 39 -22.10 -23.15 16.72
CA ALA A 39 -22.90 -23.74 15.65
C ALA A 39 -22.44 -23.23 14.27
N ALA A 40 -22.24 -21.91 14.10
CA ALA A 40 -21.77 -21.32 12.85
C ALA A 40 -20.34 -21.77 12.48
N ALA A 41 -19.44 -21.89 13.46
CA ALA A 41 -18.08 -22.39 13.26
C ALA A 41 -18.10 -23.87 12.84
N ARG A 42 -18.93 -24.71 13.48
CA ARG A 42 -19.14 -26.11 13.10
C ARG A 42 -19.74 -26.23 11.70
N THR A 43 -20.68 -25.37 11.34
CA THR A 43 -21.25 -25.32 9.97
C THR A 43 -20.17 -24.95 8.95
N LYS A 44 -19.32 -23.96 9.24
CA LYS A 44 -18.22 -23.57 8.34
C LYS A 44 -17.18 -24.68 8.19
N GLN A 45 -16.73 -25.30 9.28
CA GLN A 45 -15.82 -26.44 9.23
C GLN A 45 -16.41 -27.62 8.46
N GLY A 46 -17.71 -27.89 8.63
CA GLY A 46 -18.44 -28.88 7.85
C GLY A 46 -18.42 -28.58 6.35
N TRP A 47 -18.60 -27.31 5.97
CA TRP A 47 -18.50 -26.91 4.56
C TRP A 47 -17.08 -27.01 4.01
N VAL A 48 -16.05 -26.61 4.76
CA VAL A 48 -14.63 -26.75 4.35
C VAL A 48 -14.31 -28.21 4.04
N ALA A 49 -14.69 -29.13 4.93
CA ALA A 49 -14.48 -30.56 4.72
C ALA A 49 -15.24 -31.09 3.50
N ARG A 50 -16.50 -30.69 3.30
CA ARG A 50 -17.32 -31.12 2.15
C ARG A 50 -16.80 -30.60 0.82
N VAL A 51 -16.44 -29.31 0.75
CA VAL A 51 -15.85 -28.71 -0.45
C VAL A 51 -14.54 -29.39 -0.80
N THR A 52 -13.65 -29.57 0.19
CA THR A 52 -12.34 -30.21 -0.05
C THR A 52 -12.48 -31.67 -0.46
N GLN A 53 -13.34 -32.45 0.21
CA GLN A 53 -13.60 -33.83 -0.17
C GLN A 53 -14.19 -33.94 -1.58
N ARG A 54 -15.06 -33.01 -1.98
CA ARG A 54 -15.65 -33.03 -3.32
C ARG A 54 -14.66 -32.62 -4.38
N ALA A 55 -13.85 -31.60 -4.12
CA ALA A 55 -12.75 -31.16 -4.96
C ALA A 55 -11.76 -32.29 -5.26
N ASP A 56 -11.42 -33.11 -4.25
CA ASP A 56 -10.57 -34.29 -4.43
C ASP A 56 -11.18 -35.33 -5.39
N ARG A 57 -12.51 -35.45 -5.44
CA ARG A 57 -13.22 -36.40 -6.34
C ARG A 57 -13.35 -35.86 -7.76
N GLU A 58 -13.47 -34.54 -7.92
CA GLU A 58 -13.57 -33.85 -9.20
C GLU A 58 -12.20 -33.43 -9.76
N TYR A 59 -11.12 -33.99 -9.22
CA TYR A 59 -9.79 -33.80 -9.77
C TYR A 59 -9.59 -34.61 -11.05
N ASP A 60 -9.41 -33.91 -12.17
CA ASP A 60 -9.01 -34.48 -13.44
C ASP A 60 -7.48 -34.62 -13.48
N ALA A 61 -7.00 -35.85 -13.31
CA ALA A 61 -5.57 -36.15 -13.34
C ALA A 61 -4.92 -35.92 -14.72
N GLY A 62 -5.69 -35.99 -15.81
CA GLY A 62 -5.20 -35.73 -17.17
C GLY A 62 -4.97 -34.25 -17.43
N ARG A 63 -5.84 -33.38 -16.90
CA ARG A 63 -5.67 -31.91 -16.95
C ARG A 63 -4.83 -31.37 -15.79
N GLY A 64 -4.70 -32.14 -14.72
CA GLY A 64 -4.07 -31.70 -13.47
C GLY A 64 -4.86 -30.60 -12.75
N ARG A 65 -6.18 -30.54 -12.94
CA ARG A 65 -7.05 -29.47 -12.41
C ARG A 65 -8.32 -30.06 -11.79
N ILE A 66 -8.95 -29.30 -10.91
CA ILE A 66 -10.24 -29.64 -10.30
C ILE A 66 -11.33 -28.99 -11.13
N ASP A 67 -12.40 -29.72 -11.45
CA ASP A 67 -13.62 -29.17 -12.06
C ASP A 67 -14.42 -28.40 -11.01
N TRP A 68 -14.07 -27.13 -10.81
CA TRP A 68 -14.66 -26.30 -9.77
C TRP A 68 -16.11 -25.93 -10.04
N GLU A 69 -16.50 -25.87 -11.31
CA GLU A 69 -17.87 -25.67 -11.76
C GLU A 69 -18.76 -26.85 -11.36
N ALA A 70 -18.28 -28.09 -11.52
CA ALA A 70 -18.97 -29.28 -11.03
C ALA A 70 -19.08 -29.29 -9.50
N VAL A 71 -18.01 -28.96 -8.78
CA VAL A 71 -18.00 -28.85 -7.30
C VAL A 71 -19.03 -27.81 -6.83
N ALA A 72 -19.03 -26.62 -7.43
CA ALA A 72 -19.96 -25.53 -7.10
C ALA A 72 -21.42 -25.92 -7.35
N THR A 73 -21.68 -26.53 -8.50
CA THR A 73 -23.02 -26.98 -8.91
C THR A 73 -23.57 -28.03 -7.93
N GLU A 74 -22.81 -29.06 -7.59
CA GLU A 74 -23.29 -30.11 -6.70
C GLU A 74 -23.54 -29.63 -5.28
N LEU A 75 -22.66 -28.77 -4.77
CA LEU A 75 -22.78 -28.26 -3.41
C LEU A 75 -23.81 -27.12 -3.30
N GLY A 76 -24.33 -26.61 -4.43
CA GLY A 76 -25.25 -25.48 -4.47
C GLY A 76 -24.61 -24.19 -3.96
N LEU A 77 -23.30 -24.02 -4.17
CA LEU A 77 -22.53 -22.88 -3.70
C LEU A 77 -21.99 -22.08 -4.90
N PRO A 78 -21.84 -20.75 -4.79
CA PRO A 78 -21.14 -19.97 -5.80
C PRO A 78 -19.68 -20.44 -5.95
N LEU A 79 -19.15 -20.45 -7.18
CA LEU A 79 -17.77 -20.85 -7.50
C LEU A 79 -16.73 -20.23 -6.55
N ILE A 80 -16.76 -18.90 -6.42
CA ILE A 80 -15.84 -18.16 -5.53
C ILE A 80 -16.01 -18.57 -4.06
N GLY A 81 -17.23 -18.91 -3.64
CA GLY A 81 -17.50 -19.45 -2.31
C GLY A 81 -16.81 -20.79 -2.07
N CYS A 82 -16.85 -21.70 -3.05
CA CYS A 82 -16.13 -22.97 -3.00
C CYS A 82 -14.61 -22.76 -2.90
N LEU A 83 -14.04 -21.88 -3.74
CA LEU A 83 -12.60 -21.61 -3.73
C LEU A 83 -12.12 -21.04 -2.38
N HIS A 84 -12.94 -20.22 -1.71
CA HIS A 84 -12.63 -19.70 -0.37
C HIS A 84 -12.76 -20.73 0.76
N LEU A 85 -13.60 -21.75 0.56
CA LEU A 85 -13.83 -22.82 1.53
C LEU A 85 -12.89 -24.01 1.33
N PHE A 86 -12.18 -24.08 0.21
CA PHE A 86 -11.19 -25.12 -0.05
C PHE A 86 -9.99 -24.97 0.89
N ASP A 87 -9.60 -26.09 1.51
CA ASP A 87 -8.41 -26.17 2.34
C ASP A 87 -7.40 -27.13 1.71
N ALA A 88 -6.37 -26.56 1.08
CA ALA A 88 -5.31 -27.32 0.45
C ALA A 88 -4.53 -28.22 1.42
N SER A 89 -4.54 -27.93 2.74
CA SER A 89 -3.89 -28.79 3.73
C SER A 89 -4.65 -30.09 4.02
N LEU A 90 -5.95 -30.11 3.70
CA LEU A 90 -6.83 -31.27 3.85
C LEU A 90 -7.02 -32.05 2.53
N SER A 91 -6.67 -31.44 1.40
CA SER A 91 -6.80 -32.03 0.07
C SER A 91 -5.66 -33.02 -0.20
N LYS A 92 -5.98 -34.10 -0.92
CA LYS A 92 -4.97 -35.04 -1.45
C LYS A 92 -4.43 -34.62 -2.81
N VAL A 93 -5.00 -33.58 -3.43
CA VAL A 93 -4.62 -33.11 -4.74
C VAL A 93 -3.30 -32.33 -4.64
N PRO A 94 -2.24 -32.74 -5.37
CA PRO A 94 -0.99 -32.01 -5.34
C PRO A 94 -1.11 -30.69 -6.12
N VAL A 95 -0.60 -29.61 -5.53
CA VAL A 95 -0.49 -28.31 -6.22
C VAL A 95 0.58 -28.39 -7.30
N ARG A 96 0.23 -28.02 -8.53
CA ARG A 96 1.18 -27.97 -9.66
C ARG A 96 2.16 -26.81 -9.51
N SER A 97 3.40 -27.04 -9.94
CA SER A 97 4.37 -25.97 -10.19
C SER A 97 4.60 -25.88 -11.69
N LEU A 98 4.31 -24.72 -12.28
CA LEU A 98 4.40 -24.47 -13.72
C LEU A 98 5.22 -23.18 -13.95
N PRO A 99 6.51 -23.18 -13.60
CA PRO A 99 7.31 -21.96 -13.56
C PRO A 99 7.59 -21.37 -14.95
N ALA A 100 7.62 -22.17 -16.02
CA ALA A 100 7.89 -21.71 -17.38
C ALA A 100 6.61 -21.74 -18.23
N MET A 101 6.47 -20.81 -19.18
CA MET A 101 5.31 -20.78 -20.10
C MET A 101 5.14 -22.05 -20.92
N ALA A 102 6.24 -22.73 -21.25
CA ALA A 102 6.18 -23.99 -22.00
C ALA A 102 5.49 -25.12 -21.21
N ASP A 103 5.38 -24.99 -19.89
CA ASP A 103 4.70 -25.96 -19.02
C ASP A 103 3.17 -25.73 -19.00
N TRP A 104 2.69 -24.60 -19.53
CA TRP A 104 1.28 -24.26 -19.59
C TRP A 104 0.69 -24.75 -20.91
N SER A 105 -0.29 -25.64 -20.84
CA SER A 105 -1.07 -25.98 -22.02
C SER A 105 -1.91 -24.79 -22.49
N LYS A 106 -2.31 -24.79 -23.77
CA LYS A 106 -3.22 -23.77 -24.30
C LYS A 106 -4.52 -23.70 -23.49
N ASP A 107 -5.06 -24.87 -23.14
CA ASP A 107 -6.26 -25.01 -22.32
C ASP A 107 -6.09 -24.42 -20.91
N ASP A 108 -4.93 -24.60 -20.27
CA ASP A 108 -4.62 -23.97 -18.98
C ASP A 108 -4.60 -22.43 -19.10
N VAL A 109 -3.98 -21.90 -20.16
CA VAL A 109 -3.89 -20.45 -20.38
C VAL A 109 -5.28 -19.83 -20.62
N ASP A 110 -6.09 -20.47 -21.46
CA ASP A 110 -7.42 -19.99 -21.81
C ASP A 110 -8.35 -20.02 -20.60
N ALA A 111 -8.31 -21.10 -19.79
CA ALA A 111 -9.07 -21.19 -18.56
C ALA A 111 -8.62 -20.17 -17.49
N LEU A 112 -7.32 -19.96 -17.32
CA LEU A 112 -6.81 -18.94 -16.40
C LEU A 112 -7.27 -17.53 -16.82
N ARG A 113 -7.23 -17.22 -18.11
CA ARG A 113 -7.70 -15.93 -18.64
C ARG A 113 -9.19 -15.74 -18.41
N ALA A 114 -10.01 -16.74 -18.74
CA ALA A 114 -11.45 -16.71 -18.53
C ALA A 114 -11.77 -16.48 -17.04
N PHE A 115 -11.19 -17.28 -16.15
CA PHE A 115 -11.40 -17.14 -14.71
C PHE A 115 -11.05 -15.74 -14.19
N VAL A 116 -9.87 -15.22 -14.54
CA VAL A 116 -9.43 -13.87 -14.12
C VAL A 116 -10.36 -12.80 -14.67
N SER A 117 -10.74 -12.89 -15.95
CA SER A 117 -11.64 -11.93 -16.60
C SER A 117 -13.03 -11.90 -15.95
N ASP A 118 -13.57 -13.07 -15.61
CA ASP A 118 -14.95 -13.20 -15.17
C ASP A 118 -15.12 -12.98 -13.65
N ASN A 119 -14.06 -13.16 -12.86
CA ASN A 119 -14.16 -13.21 -11.41
C ASN A 119 -13.21 -12.29 -10.64
N ILE A 120 -12.22 -11.66 -11.29
CA ILE A 120 -11.20 -10.83 -10.61
C ILE A 120 -11.22 -9.39 -11.13
N ASP A 121 -11.91 -8.51 -10.40
CA ASP A 121 -11.97 -7.08 -10.71
C ASP A 121 -10.67 -6.33 -10.38
N VAL A 122 -9.95 -6.77 -9.35
CA VAL A 122 -8.73 -6.13 -8.84
C VAL A 122 -7.64 -7.18 -8.66
N LEU A 123 -6.47 -6.94 -9.23
CA LEU A 123 -5.32 -7.85 -9.14
C LEU A 123 -4.59 -7.67 -7.80
N SER A 124 -5.13 -8.17 -6.68
CA SER A 124 -4.43 -8.25 -5.40
C SER A 124 -3.91 -9.68 -5.12
N GLY A 125 -3.07 -9.81 -4.10
CA GLY A 125 -2.46 -11.11 -3.76
C GLY A 125 -3.47 -12.18 -3.35
N ASP A 126 -4.61 -11.78 -2.76
CA ASP A 126 -5.64 -12.73 -2.34
C ASP A 126 -6.47 -13.24 -3.53
N GLU A 127 -6.78 -12.43 -4.55
CA GLU A 127 -7.45 -12.94 -5.76
C GLU A 127 -6.53 -13.86 -6.58
N TRP A 128 -5.22 -13.59 -6.62
CA TRP A 128 -4.26 -14.52 -7.24
C TRP A 128 -4.17 -15.86 -6.52
N ARG A 129 -4.36 -15.89 -5.20
CA ARG A 129 -4.47 -17.16 -4.46
C ARG A 129 -5.70 -17.95 -4.90
N LEU A 130 -6.83 -17.29 -5.14
CA LEU A 130 -8.03 -17.95 -5.68
C LEU A 130 -7.78 -18.49 -7.09
N ALA A 131 -7.11 -17.74 -7.96
CA ALA A 131 -6.69 -18.24 -9.28
C ALA A 131 -5.75 -19.46 -9.16
N GLY A 132 -4.85 -19.46 -8.17
CA GLY A 132 -4.00 -20.60 -7.87
C GLY A 132 -4.80 -21.84 -7.44
N VAL A 133 -5.81 -21.67 -6.58
CA VAL A 133 -6.72 -22.75 -6.18
C VAL A 133 -7.53 -23.25 -7.38
N TYR A 134 -8.08 -22.33 -8.18
CA TYR A 134 -8.86 -22.66 -9.37
C TYR A 134 -8.05 -23.48 -10.38
N MET A 135 -6.82 -23.04 -10.67
CA MET A 135 -5.91 -23.72 -11.59
C MET A 135 -5.17 -24.92 -10.97
N ASN A 136 -5.37 -25.20 -9.69
CA ASN A 136 -4.58 -26.15 -8.90
C ASN A 136 -3.06 -25.96 -9.10
N ALA A 137 -2.61 -24.70 -9.12
CA ALA A 137 -1.24 -24.30 -9.38
C ALA A 137 -0.76 -23.25 -8.38
N ARG A 138 0.56 -23.09 -8.23
CA ARG A 138 1.11 -22.00 -7.40
C ARG A 138 0.62 -20.65 -7.90
N TYR A 139 0.12 -19.81 -7.00
CA TYR A 139 -0.39 -18.48 -7.39
C TYR A 139 0.66 -17.61 -8.09
N SER A 140 1.95 -17.76 -7.72
CA SER A 140 3.07 -17.08 -8.37
C SER A 140 3.22 -17.46 -9.84
N ASP A 141 2.94 -18.72 -10.16
CA ASP A 141 3.04 -19.26 -11.51
C ASP A 141 1.85 -18.79 -12.33
N CYS A 142 0.63 -18.76 -11.76
CA CYS A 142 -0.55 -18.17 -12.39
C CYS A 142 -0.34 -16.68 -12.71
N LEU A 143 0.19 -15.90 -11.77
CA LEU A 143 0.50 -14.49 -11.97
C LEU A 143 1.52 -14.28 -13.09
N ARG A 144 2.57 -15.11 -13.11
CA ARG A 144 3.61 -15.06 -14.15
C ARG A 144 3.04 -15.42 -15.51
N ALA A 145 2.31 -16.52 -15.59
CA ALA A 145 1.68 -17.00 -16.81
C ALA A 145 0.70 -15.98 -17.36
N TYR A 146 -0.20 -15.45 -16.53
CA TYR A 146 -1.12 -14.40 -16.95
C TYR A 146 -0.40 -13.14 -17.44
N ARG A 147 0.69 -12.70 -16.78
CA ARG A 147 1.49 -11.55 -17.25
C ARG A 147 2.17 -11.81 -18.60
N GLN A 148 2.71 -13.01 -18.78
CA GLN A 148 3.38 -13.41 -20.02
C GLN A 148 2.36 -13.63 -21.15
N CYS A 149 1.17 -14.14 -20.84
CA CYS A 149 0.04 -14.26 -21.76
C CYS A 149 -0.63 -12.90 -22.03
N GLY A 150 -0.56 -11.95 -21.10
CA GLY A 150 -1.05 -10.58 -21.27
C GLY A 150 -0.12 -9.70 -22.10
N GLN A 151 1.08 -10.17 -22.42
CA GLN A 151 1.91 -9.59 -23.47
C GLN A 151 1.48 -10.20 -24.79
N VAL A 152 0.49 -9.59 -25.45
CA VAL A 152 0.21 -9.89 -26.85
C VAL A 152 1.49 -9.59 -27.65
N ARG A 153 2.18 -10.64 -28.11
CA ARG A 153 3.30 -10.48 -29.02
C ARG A 153 2.77 -9.82 -30.28
N MET A 154 3.30 -8.64 -30.59
CA MET A 154 3.08 -7.98 -31.86
C MET A 154 3.51 -8.95 -32.97
N THR A 155 2.58 -9.39 -33.81
CA THR A 155 2.89 -10.17 -35.01
C THR A 155 3.28 -9.23 -36.14
N ASP A 156 3.91 -9.77 -37.19
CA ASP A 156 4.27 -8.98 -38.38
C ASP A 156 3.04 -8.35 -39.04
N ASP A 157 1.93 -9.08 -39.15
CA ASP A 157 0.68 -8.57 -39.72
C ASP A 157 0.04 -7.46 -38.87
N MET A 158 0.08 -7.60 -37.55
CA MET A 158 -0.37 -6.56 -36.62
C MET A 158 0.52 -5.33 -36.72
N HIS A 159 1.84 -5.53 -36.74
CA HIS A 159 2.82 -4.46 -36.89
C HIS A 159 2.59 -3.69 -38.20
N ALA A 160 2.43 -4.38 -39.33
CA ALA A 160 2.15 -3.77 -40.63
C ALA A 160 0.82 -2.99 -40.63
N SER A 161 -0.22 -3.54 -40.02
CA SER A 161 -1.53 -2.88 -39.92
C SER A 161 -1.46 -1.61 -39.05
N ILE A 162 -0.76 -1.67 -37.92
CA ILE A 162 -0.53 -0.53 -37.03
C ILE A 162 0.37 0.52 -37.69
N ALA A 163 1.40 0.09 -38.43
CA ALA A 163 2.28 0.98 -39.19
C ALA A 163 1.48 1.78 -40.22
N LYS A 164 0.57 1.14 -40.96
CA LYS A 164 -0.34 1.81 -41.89
C LYS A 164 -1.25 2.83 -41.21
N CYS A 165 -1.79 2.51 -40.03
CA CYS A 165 -2.54 3.48 -39.22
C CYS A 165 -1.67 4.69 -38.81
N ARG A 166 -0.42 4.45 -38.40
CA ARG A 166 0.54 5.52 -38.06
C ARG A 166 0.90 6.40 -39.26
N GLU A 167 1.12 5.80 -40.43
CA GLU A 167 1.41 6.51 -41.68
C GLU A 167 0.23 7.37 -42.13
N SER A 168 -1.01 6.94 -41.85
CA SER A 168 -2.21 7.74 -42.09
C SER A 168 -2.45 8.88 -41.09
N GLY A 169 -1.56 9.03 -40.09
CA GLY A 169 -1.61 10.11 -39.10
C GLY A 169 -2.41 9.82 -37.84
N MET A 170 -2.90 8.59 -37.63
CA MET A 170 -3.68 8.24 -36.44
C MET A 170 -2.85 8.32 -35.16
N GLU A 171 -3.44 8.84 -34.09
CA GLU A 171 -2.82 8.86 -32.77
C GLU A 171 -2.88 7.48 -32.09
N TRP A 172 -1.96 7.20 -31.17
CA TRP A 172 -1.91 5.93 -30.45
C TRP A 172 -3.19 5.58 -29.68
N GLY A 173 -3.97 6.59 -29.28
CA GLY A 173 -5.29 6.39 -28.68
C GLY A 173 -6.29 5.77 -29.67
N GLU A 174 -6.34 6.28 -30.90
CA GLU A 174 -7.25 5.83 -31.95
C GLU A 174 -6.84 4.45 -32.50
N ILE A 175 -5.53 4.23 -32.64
CA ILE A 175 -4.99 2.92 -33.03
C ILE A 175 -5.30 1.88 -31.96
N TYR A 176 -5.23 2.26 -30.68
CA TYR A 176 -5.58 1.36 -29.58
C TYR A 176 -7.03 0.90 -29.63
N GLU A 177 -7.97 1.77 -29.99
CA GLU A 177 -9.38 1.40 -30.16
C GLU A 177 -9.59 0.36 -31.27
N GLN A 178 -8.74 0.35 -32.30
CA GLN A 178 -8.75 -0.65 -33.37
C GLN A 178 -8.00 -1.94 -33.02
N PHE A 179 -7.03 -1.86 -32.09
CA PHE A 179 -6.23 -2.99 -31.62
C PHE A 179 -6.28 -3.12 -30.08
N PRO A 180 -7.45 -3.42 -29.48
CA PRO A 180 -7.65 -3.44 -28.02
C PRO A 180 -7.03 -4.68 -27.34
N LEU A 181 -6.09 -5.35 -28.03
CA LEU A 181 -5.38 -6.52 -27.55
C LEU A 181 -4.34 -6.19 -26.47
N TYR A 182 -4.01 -4.90 -26.28
CA TYR A 182 -3.08 -4.41 -25.27
C TYR A 182 -3.82 -3.79 -24.08
N SER A 183 -3.15 -3.66 -22.93
CA SER A 183 -3.78 -3.10 -21.72
C SER A 183 -4.00 -1.59 -21.76
N ASN A 184 -3.29 -0.87 -22.66
CA ASN A 184 -3.49 0.54 -23.00
C ASN A 184 -2.63 0.92 -24.22
N SER A 185 -2.86 2.13 -24.74
CA SER A 185 -2.14 2.70 -25.89
C SER A 185 -0.62 2.84 -25.68
N ALA A 186 -0.13 3.06 -24.46
CA ALA A 186 1.30 3.15 -24.18
C ALA A 186 2.00 1.78 -24.31
N VAL A 187 1.34 0.71 -23.85
CA VAL A 187 1.85 -0.66 -23.99
C VAL A 187 1.85 -1.11 -25.45
N LEU A 188 0.80 -0.77 -26.21
CA LEU A 188 0.75 -0.96 -27.66
C LEU A 188 1.90 -0.24 -28.38
N CYS A 189 2.12 1.05 -28.08
CA CYS A 189 3.20 1.86 -28.64
C CYS A 189 4.58 1.25 -28.33
N HIS A 190 4.81 0.85 -27.08
CA HIS A 190 6.07 0.22 -26.68
C HIS A 190 6.30 -1.11 -27.40
N ALA A 191 5.27 -1.95 -27.52
CA ALA A 191 5.35 -3.19 -28.29
C ALA A 191 5.67 -2.92 -29.77
N PHE A 192 5.06 -1.89 -30.37
CA PHE A 192 5.29 -1.52 -31.78
C PHE A 192 6.73 -1.06 -32.00
N ASN A 193 7.24 -0.18 -31.13
CA ASN A 193 8.61 0.33 -31.23
C ASN A 193 9.64 -0.78 -31.00
N SER A 194 9.37 -1.69 -30.07
CA SER A 194 10.25 -2.84 -29.80
C SER A 194 10.31 -3.80 -30.99
N HIS A 195 9.16 -4.04 -31.63
CA HIS A 195 9.09 -4.82 -32.87
C HIS A 195 9.82 -4.12 -34.02
N THR A 196 9.57 -2.83 -34.22
CA THR A 196 10.27 -2.00 -35.24
C THR A 196 11.78 -2.01 -35.05
N ALA A 197 12.27 -1.88 -33.81
CA ALA A 197 13.69 -1.93 -33.49
C ALA A 197 14.33 -3.28 -33.87
N ARG A 198 13.57 -4.38 -33.77
CA ARG A 198 14.03 -5.72 -34.12
C ARG A 198 14.20 -5.94 -35.63
N PHE A 199 13.39 -5.28 -36.46
CA PHE A 199 13.37 -5.48 -37.92
C PHE A 199 14.03 -4.34 -38.73
N SER A 200 14.26 -3.17 -38.12
CA SER A 200 14.90 -2.00 -38.77
C SER A 200 16.41 -2.15 -39.01
N GLY A 201 16.98 -3.35 -38.92
CA GLY A 201 18.41 -3.57 -39.15
C GLY A 201 19.32 -2.96 -38.08
N ARG A 202 18.76 -2.43 -36.97
CA ARG A 202 19.53 -2.25 -35.73
C ARG A 202 19.91 -3.64 -35.24
N LYS A 203 21.13 -4.06 -35.59
CA LYS A 203 21.77 -5.30 -35.16
C LYS A 203 21.46 -5.53 -33.68
N GLU A 204 21.05 -6.76 -33.35
CA GLU A 204 20.99 -7.20 -31.96
C GLU A 204 22.30 -6.81 -31.24
N PRO A 205 22.27 -6.43 -29.95
CA PRO A 205 23.46 -6.28 -29.14
C PRO A 205 24.06 -7.66 -28.90
N GLY A 206 24.76 -8.15 -29.91
CA GLY A 206 25.29 -9.49 -30.02
C GLY A 206 26.05 -9.61 -31.33
N THR A 207 27.38 -9.62 -31.24
CA THR A 207 28.36 -9.89 -32.31
C THR A 207 28.77 -8.70 -33.22
N THR A 208 29.35 -7.67 -32.61
CA THR A 208 30.80 -7.35 -32.69
C THR A 208 30.95 -5.96 -32.06
N PHE A 209 31.32 -5.90 -30.78
CA PHE A 209 31.88 -4.66 -30.26
C PHE A 209 33.11 -4.37 -31.13
N THR A 210 33.10 -3.30 -31.90
CA THR A 210 34.31 -2.80 -32.55
C THR A 210 35.25 -2.45 -31.40
N ARG A 211 36.21 -3.34 -31.13
CA ARG A 211 37.20 -3.17 -30.06
C ARG A 211 37.85 -1.80 -30.24
N TRP A 212 37.89 -1.02 -29.16
CA TRP A 212 38.68 0.20 -29.14
C TRP A 212 40.14 -0.22 -29.06
N GLU A 213 40.91 0.10 -30.09
CA GLU A 213 42.35 -0.08 -30.09
C GLU A 213 42.98 0.91 -29.09
N PRO A 214 44.12 0.59 -28.47
CA PRO A 214 44.74 1.45 -27.45
C PRO A 214 44.95 2.90 -27.90
N ALA A 215 45.29 3.11 -29.18
CA ALA A 215 45.43 4.44 -29.76
C ALA A 215 44.09 5.19 -29.88
N GLU A 216 42.99 4.49 -30.17
CA GLU A 216 41.65 5.07 -30.23
C GLU A 216 41.17 5.44 -28.82
N THR A 217 41.43 4.59 -27.82
CA THR A 217 41.11 4.87 -26.41
C THR A 217 41.87 6.07 -25.88
N GLU A 218 43.16 6.18 -26.19
CA GLU A 218 43.96 7.36 -25.79
C GLU A 218 43.42 8.62 -26.45
N ARG A 219 43.05 8.53 -27.73
CA ARG A 219 42.48 9.65 -28.46
C ARG A 219 41.12 10.10 -27.90
N VAL A 220 40.27 9.15 -27.50
CA VAL A 220 39.02 9.47 -26.79
C VAL A 220 39.31 10.17 -25.46
N ARG A 221 40.34 9.75 -24.71
CA ARG A 221 40.75 10.43 -23.48
C ARG A 221 41.17 11.87 -23.74
N GLU A 222 41.96 12.13 -24.78
CA GLU A 222 42.33 13.49 -25.18
C GLU A 222 41.10 14.34 -25.54
N ILE A 223 40.13 13.79 -26.28
CA ILE A 223 38.89 14.51 -26.62
C ILE A 223 38.08 14.82 -25.35
N ILE A 224 38.00 13.88 -24.41
CA ILE A 224 37.34 14.10 -23.12
C ILE A 224 38.07 15.20 -22.35
N GLU A 225 39.39 15.16 -22.22
CA GLU A 225 40.17 16.20 -21.53
C GLU A 225 40.00 17.59 -22.17
N GLN A 226 39.89 17.66 -23.49
CA GLN A 226 39.73 18.92 -24.23
C GLN A 226 38.32 19.49 -24.19
N THR A 227 37.29 18.63 -24.12
CA THR A 227 35.90 19.06 -24.32
C THR A 227 35.00 18.89 -23.09
N TYR A 228 35.38 18.04 -22.14
CA TYR A 228 34.54 17.71 -21.00
C TYR A 228 34.44 18.88 -20.03
N THR A 229 33.23 19.44 -19.94
CA THR A 229 32.86 20.41 -18.90
C THR A 229 31.55 19.97 -18.27
N LEU A 230 31.42 20.11 -16.95
CA LEU A 230 30.19 19.78 -16.23
C LEU A 230 29.01 20.54 -16.87
N GLY A 231 27.99 19.80 -17.35
CA GLY A 231 26.82 20.36 -18.04
C GLY A 231 26.93 20.48 -19.57
N ARG A 232 28.03 20.03 -20.19
CA ARG A 232 28.22 19.98 -21.65
C ARG A 232 28.62 18.60 -22.19
N GLN A 233 28.22 17.51 -21.52
CA GLN A 233 28.61 16.15 -21.93
C GLN A 233 28.24 15.82 -23.38
N ARG A 234 27.15 16.38 -23.89
CA ARG A 234 26.69 16.15 -25.27
C ARG A 234 27.71 16.62 -26.31
N ALA A 235 28.43 17.72 -26.06
CA ALA A 235 29.45 18.21 -26.97
C ALA A 235 30.65 17.25 -27.06
N THR A 236 31.02 16.63 -25.94
CA THR A 236 32.06 15.59 -25.89
C THR A 236 31.63 14.33 -26.63
N VAL A 237 30.39 13.88 -26.43
CA VAL A 237 29.84 12.71 -27.15
C VAL A 237 29.77 12.97 -28.66
N ASP A 238 29.32 14.15 -29.07
CA ASP A 238 29.23 14.53 -30.49
C ASP A 238 30.63 14.63 -31.13
N ALA A 239 31.63 15.13 -30.40
CA ALA A 239 33.02 15.19 -30.86
C ALA A 239 33.61 13.77 -31.06
N ILE A 240 33.39 12.87 -30.09
CA ILE A 240 33.84 11.48 -30.19
C ILE A 240 33.11 10.75 -31.33
N ALA A 241 31.80 10.92 -31.46
CA ALA A 241 31.02 10.28 -32.53
C ALA A 241 31.39 10.81 -33.92
N SER A 242 31.81 12.08 -34.03
CA SER A 242 32.30 12.65 -35.29
C SER A 242 33.67 12.11 -35.68
N GLU A 243 34.54 11.81 -34.71
CA GLU A 243 35.91 11.31 -34.97
C GLU A 243 35.93 9.79 -35.16
N PHE A 244 34.99 9.08 -34.53
CA PHE A 244 34.84 7.62 -34.63
C PHE A 244 33.43 7.23 -35.12
N PRO A 245 33.03 7.59 -36.35
CA PRO A 245 31.68 7.34 -36.88
C PRO A 245 31.35 5.85 -37.02
N ASP A 246 32.38 5.00 -37.04
CA ASP A 246 32.29 3.55 -37.21
C ASP A 246 32.16 2.81 -35.85
N LYS A 247 32.25 3.54 -34.73
CA LYS A 247 32.14 3.02 -33.37
C LYS A 247 30.79 3.38 -32.78
N ASP A 248 30.13 2.43 -32.13
CA ASP A 248 28.90 2.70 -31.39
C ASP A 248 29.16 3.70 -30.25
N ALA A 249 28.16 4.54 -29.95
CA ALA A 249 28.27 5.63 -28.98
C ALA A 249 29.00 5.22 -27.70
N VAL A 250 30.04 5.97 -27.36
CA VAL A 250 30.89 5.73 -26.19
C VAL A 250 30.04 5.67 -24.93
N SER A 251 30.07 4.52 -24.27
CA SER A 251 29.68 4.41 -22.86
C SER A 251 30.70 5.22 -22.05
N ASP A 252 30.23 6.19 -21.27
CA ASP A 252 30.97 7.19 -20.47
C ASP A 252 31.95 6.63 -19.39
N ASP A 253 32.50 5.42 -19.54
CA ASP A 253 33.37 4.82 -18.52
C ASP A 253 34.77 4.52 -19.11
N PRO A 254 35.66 5.53 -19.20
CA PRO A 254 37.03 5.39 -19.74
C PRO A 254 38.02 4.73 -18.76
N ALA A 255 37.55 4.16 -17.66
CA ALA A 255 38.43 3.44 -16.74
C ALA A 255 38.57 1.98 -17.18
N GLU A 256 39.77 1.60 -17.64
CA GLU A 256 40.24 0.21 -17.53
C GLU A 256 40.17 -0.20 -16.06
N SER A 257 39.00 -0.68 -15.64
CA SER A 257 38.82 -1.19 -14.30
C SER A 257 39.77 -2.37 -14.13
N LYS A 258 40.46 -2.46 -12.99
CA LYS A 258 41.00 -3.75 -12.53
C LYS A 258 39.84 -4.74 -12.50
N ALA A 259 39.63 -5.48 -13.58
CA ALA A 259 38.70 -6.60 -13.68
C ALA A 259 39.21 -7.83 -12.88
N GLY A 260 40.08 -7.61 -11.90
CA GLY A 260 40.65 -8.61 -11.03
C GLY A 260 39.86 -8.79 -9.74
N ARG A 261 39.92 -10.01 -9.21
CA ARG A 261 39.39 -10.43 -7.89
C ARG A 261 39.75 -9.40 -6.80
N TRP A 262 38.83 -9.13 -5.88
CA TRP A 262 39.11 -8.33 -4.69
C TRP A 262 40.03 -9.12 -3.75
N THR A 263 41.18 -8.55 -3.40
CA THR A 263 42.09 -9.09 -2.38
C THR A 263 41.68 -8.62 -0.99
N ASP A 264 42.19 -9.27 0.06
CA ASP A 264 41.95 -8.83 1.44
C ASP A 264 42.48 -7.41 1.70
N GLU A 265 43.61 -7.06 1.08
CA GLU A 265 44.17 -5.70 1.10
C GLU A 265 43.25 -4.67 0.41
N ASP A 266 42.68 -5.00 -0.76
CA ASP A 266 41.71 -4.14 -1.43
C ASP A 266 40.46 -3.93 -0.57
N MET A 267 40.03 -4.98 0.15
CA MET A 267 38.86 -4.95 1.04
C MET A 267 39.11 -4.10 2.30
N ALA A 268 40.27 -4.22 2.94
CA ALA A 268 40.65 -3.36 4.05
C ALA A 268 40.74 -1.90 3.61
N ARG A 269 41.39 -1.64 2.47
CA ARG A 269 41.61 -0.29 1.97
C ARG A 269 40.32 0.43 1.57
N VAL A 270 39.33 -0.29 1.02
CA VAL A 270 38.03 0.34 0.71
C VAL A 270 37.25 0.69 1.99
N VAL A 271 37.36 -0.12 3.05
CA VAL A 271 36.75 0.21 4.35
C VAL A 271 37.40 1.45 4.94
N ASP A 272 38.73 1.48 5.04
CA ASP A 272 39.48 2.62 5.58
C ASP A 272 39.17 3.93 4.84
N LEU A 273 39.12 3.88 3.50
CA LEU A 273 38.80 5.06 2.69
C LEU A 273 37.39 5.58 2.95
N VAL A 274 36.42 4.69 3.22
CA VAL A 274 35.04 5.07 3.52
C VAL A 274 34.90 5.55 4.96
N GLU A 275 35.62 4.97 5.91
CA GLU A 275 35.63 5.43 7.30
C GLU A 275 36.16 6.87 7.45
N GLY A 276 37.05 7.31 6.55
CA GLY A 276 37.50 8.69 6.45
C GLY A 276 36.40 9.73 6.17
N TYR A 277 35.21 9.30 5.71
CA TYR A 277 34.07 10.18 5.40
C TYR A 277 33.03 10.26 6.55
N ARG A 278 33.31 9.71 7.75
CA ARG A 278 32.36 9.67 8.88
C ARG A 278 31.66 11.02 9.12
N GLY A 279 30.34 11.04 8.91
CA GLY A 279 29.47 12.22 9.10
C GLY A 279 29.10 12.97 7.82
N SER A 280 29.61 12.55 6.65
CA SER A 280 29.32 13.15 5.34
C SER A 280 28.91 12.10 4.30
N SER A 281 28.32 12.54 3.18
CA SER A 281 28.03 11.64 2.06
C SER A 281 29.33 11.14 1.43
N VAL A 282 29.49 9.82 1.33
CA VAL A 282 30.67 9.19 0.70
C VAL A 282 30.72 9.53 -0.79
N ASP A 283 31.81 10.14 -1.24
CA ASP A 283 32.09 10.36 -2.66
C ASP A 283 32.66 9.08 -3.28
N TRP A 284 31.78 8.28 -3.90
CA TRP A 284 32.15 7.00 -4.50
C TRP A 284 33.01 7.15 -5.75
N GLU A 285 32.97 8.29 -6.44
CA GLU A 285 33.85 8.56 -7.59
C GLU A 285 35.28 8.79 -7.11
N ALA A 286 35.45 9.58 -6.05
CA ALA A 286 36.76 9.77 -5.40
C ALA A 286 37.31 8.47 -4.81
N VAL A 287 36.46 7.65 -4.17
CA VAL A 287 36.86 6.32 -3.68
C VAL A 287 37.25 5.40 -4.84
N GLY A 288 36.48 5.38 -5.92
CA GLY A 288 36.79 4.60 -7.12
C GLY A 288 38.15 4.98 -7.73
N MET A 289 38.39 6.28 -7.90
CA MET A 289 39.67 6.81 -8.37
C MET A 289 40.84 6.36 -7.47
N LYS A 290 40.72 6.50 -6.15
CA LYS A 290 41.76 6.06 -5.19
C LYS A 290 41.97 4.55 -5.16
N MET A 291 40.94 3.78 -5.52
CA MET A 291 41.00 2.31 -5.59
C MET A 291 41.47 1.79 -6.95
N GLY A 292 41.50 2.63 -8.00
CA GLY A 292 41.69 2.18 -9.37
C GLY A 292 40.59 1.22 -9.82
N ARG A 293 39.36 1.45 -9.35
CA ARG A 293 38.16 0.64 -9.64
C ARG A 293 36.97 1.58 -9.90
N THR A 294 35.90 1.08 -10.51
CA THR A 294 34.70 1.92 -10.72
C THR A 294 34.00 2.23 -9.40
N ALA A 295 33.41 3.43 -9.30
CA ALA A 295 32.64 3.87 -8.13
C ALA A 295 31.58 2.83 -7.73
N ARG A 296 30.90 2.27 -8.73
CA ARG A 296 29.90 1.21 -8.56
C ARG A 296 30.49 -0.06 -7.96
N SER A 297 31.68 -0.50 -8.39
CA SER A 297 32.34 -1.68 -7.85
C SER A 297 32.73 -1.49 -6.38
N CYS A 298 33.28 -0.33 -6.03
CA CYS A 298 33.62 0.04 -4.65
C CYS A 298 32.38 0.09 -3.75
N LEU A 299 31.28 0.73 -4.20
CA LEU A 299 30.02 0.80 -3.48
C LEU A 299 29.44 -0.61 -3.22
N GLN A 300 29.37 -1.45 -4.27
CA GLN A 300 28.85 -2.81 -4.14
C GLN A 300 29.67 -3.64 -3.17
N LYS A 301 31.00 -3.55 -3.23
CA LYS A 301 31.87 -4.33 -2.35
C LYS A 301 31.81 -3.85 -0.90
N TYR A 302 31.85 -2.54 -0.66
CA TYR A 302 31.70 -1.97 0.68
C TYR A 302 30.34 -2.35 1.27
N GLY A 303 29.25 -2.30 0.49
CA GLY A 303 27.94 -2.76 0.95
C GLY A 303 27.94 -4.22 1.41
N ALA A 304 28.60 -5.12 0.66
CA ALA A 304 28.74 -6.53 1.06
C ALA A 304 29.59 -6.72 2.32
N LEU A 305 30.72 -6.01 2.43
CA LEU A 305 31.61 -6.05 3.59
C LEU A 305 30.95 -5.49 4.84
N HIS A 306 30.26 -4.36 4.72
CA HIS A 306 29.55 -3.72 5.82
C HIS A 306 28.44 -4.62 6.36
N ILE A 307 27.72 -5.35 5.49
CA ILE A 307 26.76 -6.38 5.90
C ILE A 307 27.49 -7.49 6.68
N GLN A 308 28.63 -8.00 6.20
CA GLN A 308 29.39 -9.04 6.92
C GLN A 308 29.92 -8.55 8.28
N MET A 309 30.48 -7.35 8.35
CA MET A 309 31.03 -6.75 9.58
C MET A 309 29.95 -6.46 10.64
N GLN A 310 28.71 -6.16 10.22
CA GLN A 310 27.59 -5.99 11.15
C GLN A 310 26.97 -7.31 11.61
N VAL A 311 27.02 -8.37 10.79
CA VAL A 311 26.34 -9.64 11.05
C VAL A 311 27.11 -10.55 12.02
N GLU A 312 28.45 -10.60 11.97
CA GLU A 312 29.22 -11.54 12.81
C GLU A 312 29.17 -11.26 14.32
N PRO A 313 29.33 -10.02 14.82
CA PRO A 313 29.19 -9.72 16.24
C PRO A 313 27.75 -9.95 16.74
N GLN A 314 26.76 -9.58 15.93
CA GLN A 314 25.34 -9.74 16.27
C GLN A 314 24.92 -11.22 16.35
N ALA A 315 25.50 -12.09 15.52
CA ALA A 315 25.21 -13.53 15.57
C ALA A 315 25.67 -14.17 16.88
N ARG A 316 26.89 -13.86 17.34
CA ARG A 316 27.42 -14.38 18.62
C ARG A 316 26.60 -13.93 19.82
N HIS A 317 26.19 -12.66 19.83
CA HIS A 317 25.34 -12.15 20.89
C HIS A 317 23.91 -12.71 20.82
N ALA A 318 23.37 -12.95 19.62
CA ALA A 318 22.05 -13.56 19.46
C ALA A 318 22.02 -14.99 20.02
N ASP A 319 23.07 -15.79 19.80
CA ASP A 319 23.18 -17.14 20.36
C ASP A 319 23.28 -17.12 21.88
N ALA A 320 24.11 -16.24 22.45
CA ALA A 320 24.24 -16.07 23.91
C ALA A 320 22.93 -15.61 24.57
N VAL A 321 22.21 -14.66 23.96
CA VAL A 321 20.88 -14.25 24.41
C VAL A 321 19.89 -15.41 24.34
N ALA A 322 19.89 -16.17 23.23
CA ALA A 322 18.98 -17.29 23.07
C ALA A 322 19.25 -18.41 24.09
N GLU A 323 20.50 -18.73 24.37
CA GLU A 323 20.89 -19.73 25.37
C GLU A 323 20.41 -19.33 26.78
N GLU A 324 20.65 -18.09 27.19
CA GLU A 324 20.21 -17.59 28.50
C GLU A 324 18.69 -17.54 28.62
N VAL A 325 17.98 -17.15 27.57
CA VAL A 325 16.51 -17.17 27.54
C VAL A 325 15.98 -18.60 27.68
N ARG A 326 16.54 -19.59 26.97
CA ARG A 326 16.14 -21.00 27.12
C ARG A 326 16.39 -21.51 28.53
N ARG A 327 17.54 -21.19 29.12
CA ARG A 327 17.88 -21.53 30.51
C ARG A 327 16.85 -20.99 31.51
N GLN A 328 16.39 -19.75 31.32
CA GLN A 328 15.34 -19.19 32.16
C GLN A 328 13.99 -19.89 31.94
N LEU A 329 13.62 -20.21 30.70
CA LEU A 329 12.38 -20.91 30.38
C LEU A 329 12.31 -22.34 30.96
N GLU A 330 13.45 -23.02 31.10
CA GLU A 330 13.55 -24.30 31.80
C GLU A 330 13.27 -24.16 33.30
N SER A 331 13.58 -22.99 33.88
CA SER A 331 13.38 -22.70 35.31
C SER A 331 12.02 -22.07 35.66
N GLY A 332 11.29 -21.54 34.68
CA GLY A 332 9.99 -20.90 34.87
C GLY A 332 9.38 -20.32 33.59
N PRO A 333 8.10 -19.90 33.61
CA PRO A 333 7.37 -19.51 32.39
C PRO A 333 7.63 -18.08 31.91
N ALA A 334 8.46 -17.29 32.61
CA ALA A 334 8.68 -15.88 32.32
C ALA A 334 10.18 -15.58 32.18
N VAL A 335 10.51 -14.71 31.23
CA VAL A 335 11.87 -14.26 30.97
C VAL A 335 12.12 -12.92 31.67
N ASP A 336 13.16 -12.88 32.49
CA ASP A 336 13.67 -11.68 33.13
C ASP A 336 14.76 -11.08 32.23
N TRP A 337 14.35 -10.10 31.40
CA TRP A 337 15.24 -9.45 30.44
C TRP A 337 16.38 -8.67 31.09
N THR A 338 16.22 -8.19 32.33
CA THR A 338 17.31 -7.56 33.10
C THR A 338 18.41 -8.58 33.37
N ARG A 339 18.06 -9.80 33.76
CA ARG A 339 19.03 -10.88 33.96
C ARG A 339 19.69 -11.33 32.66
N VAL A 340 18.93 -11.42 31.56
CA VAL A 340 19.49 -11.75 30.24
C VAL A 340 20.52 -10.70 29.82
N SER A 341 20.18 -9.41 29.96
CA SER A 341 21.05 -8.28 29.69
C SER A 341 22.35 -8.35 30.49
N TRP A 342 22.26 -8.61 31.79
CA TRP A 342 23.44 -8.75 32.66
C TRP A 342 24.34 -9.93 32.28
N ALA A 343 23.74 -11.07 31.92
CA ALA A 343 24.50 -12.27 31.55
C ALA A 343 25.27 -12.11 30.23
N VAL A 344 24.67 -11.43 29.25
CA VAL A 344 25.27 -11.27 27.91
C VAL A 344 26.12 -10.00 27.77
N GLY A 345 25.95 -9.03 28.69
CA GLY A 345 26.68 -7.76 28.66
C GLY A 345 26.15 -6.78 27.61
N LEU A 346 24.85 -6.85 27.29
CA LEU A 346 24.14 -5.95 26.38
C LEU A 346 23.03 -5.20 27.11
N SER A 347 22.47 -4.14 26.52
CA SER A 347 21.26 -3.52 27.09
C SER A 347 20.05 -4.45 26.98
N GLU A 348 19.04 -4.26 27.84
CA GLU A 348 17.79 -5.03 27.74
C GLU A 348 17.13 -4.90 26.36
N LEU A 349 17.15 -3.68 25.80
CA LEU A 349 16.59 -3.42 24.49
C LEU A 349 17.34 -4.17 23.39
N ASP A 350 18.67 -4.17 23.42
CA ASP A 350 19.46 -4.92 22.44
C ASP A 350 19.18 -6.42 22.52
N CYS A 351 19.10 -6.99 23.74
CA CYS A 351 18.73 -8.38 23.95
C CYS A 351 17.34 -8.69 23.37
N LEU A 352 16.37 -7.81 23.60
CA LEU A 352 15.02 -7.91 23.06
C LEU A 352 15.03 -7.86 21.52
N GLU A 353 15.86 -7.04 20.90
CA GLU A 353 15.90 -6.87 19.44
C GLU A 353 16.55 -8.04 18.69
N ILE A 354 17.58 -8.64 19.29
CA ILE A 354 18.36 -9.72 18.65
C ILE A 354 17.83 -11.11 18.97
N CYS A 355 17.05 -11.29 20.05
CA CYS A 355 16.48 -12.60 20.39
C CYS A 355 15.51 -13.09 19.31
N ARG A 356 15.80 -14.27 18.73
CA ARG A 356 15.00 -14.94 17.68
C ARG A 356 14.23 -16.17 18.17
N ILE A 357 14.09 -16.35 19.47
CA ILE A 357 13.29 -17.45 20.03
C ILE A 357 11.82 -17.13 19.84
N ASP A 358 11.08 -18.02 19.18
CA ASP A 358 9.63 -17.96 19.10
C ASP A 358 8.95 -19.08 19.92
N ASP A 359 9.72 -20.07 20.37
CA ASP A 359 9.22 -21.17 21.19
C ASP A 359 8.73 -20.67 22.55
N GLY A 360 7.56 -21.18 22.97
CA GLY A 360 6.97 -20.84 24.26
C GLY A 360 6.29 -19.47 24.33
N LYS A 361 6.29 -18.66 23.25
CA LYS A 361 5.53 -17.41 23.20
C LYS A 361 4.03 -17.67 23.16
N ALA A 362 3.27 -16.82 23.85
CA ALA A 362 1.82 -16.90 23.84
C ALA A 362 1.26 -16.53 22.46
N ARG A 363 0.25 -17.27 22.00
CA ARG A 363 -0.58 -16.83 20.86
C ARG A 363 -1.49 -15.72 21.34
N TRP A 364 -1.59 -14.66 20.56
CA TRP A 364 -2.51 -13.56 20.84
C TRP A 364 -3.56 -13.51 19.73
N VAL A 365 -4.80 -13.80 20.09
CA VAL A 365 -5.94 -13.70 19.18
C VAL A 365 -6.76 -12.50 19.61
N TYR A 366 -6.90 -11.53 18.69
CA TYR A 366 -7.78 -10.42 18.91
C TYR A 366 -9.23 -10.90 19.01
N ASP A 367 -9.83 -10.67 20.16
CA ASP A 367 -11.25 -10.86 20.41
C ASP A 367 -11.83 -9.55 20.94
N PRO A 368 -12.73 -8.89 20.19
CA PRO A 368 -13.32 -7.61 20.60
C PRO A 368 -14.11 -7.70 21.93
N ASP A 369 -14.57 -8.89 22.33
CA ASP A 369 -15.34 -9.06 23.56
C ASP A 369 -14.46 -9.31 24.79
N THR A 370 -13.23 -9.79 24.62
CA THR A 370 -12.29 -10.11 25.71
C THR A 370 -10.98 -9.31 25.66
N PHE A 371 -10.83 -8.40 24.70
CA PHE A 371 -9.64 -7.59 24.53
C PHE A 371 -9.36 -6.75 25.80
N SER A 372 -8.25 -7.08 26.47
CA SER A 372 -7.78 -6.31 27.62
C SER A 372 -7.04 -5.05 27.16
N HIS A 373 -7.45 -3.90 27.71
CA HIS A 373 -6.76 -2.62 27.52
C HIS A 373 -5.34 -2.63 28.10
N GLU A 374 -5.08 -3.46 29.11
CA GLU A 374 -3.80 -3.50 29.81
C GLU A 374 -2.63 -3.88 28.90
N THR A 375 -2.79 -4.91 28.06
CA THR A 375 -1.73 -5.32 27.12
C THR A 375 -1.44 -4.25 26.07
N ALA A 376 -2.48 -3.55 25.62
CA ALA A 376 -2.37 -2.47 24.66
C ALA A 376 -1.66 -1.24 25.25
N ASP A 377 -1.96 -0.92 26.51
CA ASP A 377 -1.35 0.20 27.22
C ASP A 377 0.10 -0.09 27.57
N ARG A 378 0.42 -1.33 28.00
CA ARG A 378 1.80 -1.81 28.18
C ARG A 378 2.60 -1.73 26.89
N LEU A 379 2.02 -2.19 25.77
CA LEU A 379 2.63 -2.07 24.45
C LEU A 379 2.96 -0.62 24.11
N LYS A 380 2.01 0.29 24.34
CA LYS A 380 2.21 1.71 24.05
C LYS A 380 3.27 2.36 24.92
N ALA A 381 3.27 2.06 26.21
CA ALA A 381 4.28 2.56 27.13
C ALA A 381 5.67 2.10 26.66
N PHE A 382 5.82 0.81 26.35
CA PHE A 382 7.06 0.26 25.82
C PHE A 382 7.50 0.91 24.51
N ILE A 383 6.60 1.10 23.55
CA ILE A 383 6.88 1.80 22.28
C ILE A 383 7.29 3.26 22.53
N ALA A 384 6.56 3.99 23.37
CA ALA A 384 6.83 5.40 23.62
C ALA A 384 8.18 5.62 24.32
N GLU A 385 8.55 4.70 25.22
CA GLU A 385 9.81 4.74 25.97
C GLU A 385 11.01 4.33 25.12
N ASN A 386 10.91 3.23 24.38
CA ASN A 386 12.05 2.61 23.70
C ASN A 386 12.13 2.97 22.20
N TYR A 387 11.02 3.37 21.60
CA TYR A 387 10.91 3.70 20.17
C TYR A 387 10.19 5.04 19.95
N PRO A 388 10.65 6.16 20.56
CA PRO A 388 10.04 7.46 20.35
C PRO A 388 10.17 7.88 18.87
N PRO A 389 9.16 8.53 18.27
CA PRO A 389 9.27 9.03 16.90
C PRO A 389 10.52 9.93 16.75
N PRO A 390 11.32 9.77 15.68
CA PRO A 390 11.08 8.98 14.46
C PRO A 390 11.71 7.57 14.48
N THR A 391 12.15 7.04 15.63
CA THR A 391 12.84 5.75 15.75
C THR A 391 11.95 4.60 15.22
N PRO A 392 12.48 3.70 14.37
CA PRO A 392 11.67 2.66 13.76
C PRO A 392 11.41 1.57 14.80
N LEU A 393 10.16 1.13 14.90
CA LEU A 393 9.77 0.10 15.85
C LEU A 393 10.36 -1.27 15.47
N ASN A 394 11.13 -1.88 16.37
CA ASN A 394 11.55 -3.27 16.20
C ASN A 394 10.47 -4.23 16.72
N THR A 395 9.74 -4.88 15.80
CA THR A 395 8.63 -5.78 16.16
C THR A 395 9.08 -7.03 16.91
N HIS A 396 10.35 -7.46 16.77
CA HIS A 396 10.89 -8.56 17.56
C HIS A 396 11.04 -8.17 19.03
N ALA A 397 11.57 -6.98 19.31
CA ALA A 397 11.68 -6.51 20.70
C ALA A 397 10.34 -6.42 21.38
N VAL A 398 9.32 -5.91 20.69
CA VAL A 398 7.94 -5.88 21.23
C VAL A 398 7.40 -7.29 21.46
N SER A 399 7.58 -8.19 20.49
CA SER A 399 7.17 -9.59 20.58
C SER A 399 7.83 -10.28 21.79
N ASN A 400 9.11 -10.02 22.01
CA ASN A 400 9.90 -10.57 23.12
C ASN A 400 9.51 -9.93 24.46
N TYR A 401 9.27 -8.62 24.50
CA TYR A 401 8.85 -7.90 25.71
C TYR A 401 7.47 -8.34 26.20
N LEU A 402 6.52 -8.51 25.28
CA LEU A 402 5.17 -9.00 25.61
C LEU A 402 5.11 -10.53 25.71
N TRP A 403 6.16 -11.24 25.29
CA TRP A 403 6.19 -12.69 25.16
C TRP A 403 5.04 -13.25 24.29
N ILE A 404 4.78 -12.59 23.15
CA ILE A 404 3.72 -12.91 22.19
C ILE A 404 4.32 -13.24 20.83
N ASP A 405 3.79 -14.26 20.15
CA ASP A 405 4.19 -14.63 18.79
C ASP A 405 4.26 -13.41 17.86
N ILE A 406 5.33 -13.31 17.07
CA ILE A 406 5.60 -12.10 16.29
C ILE A 406 4.48 -11.74 15.31
N LYS A 407 3.79 -12.72 14.72
CA LYS A 407 2.70 -12.45 13.76
C LYS A 407 1.50 -11.84 14.47
N ASP A 408 1.24 -12.28 15.70
CA ASP A 408 0.16 -11.77 16.52
C ASP A 408 0.52 -10.39 17.11
N CYS A 409 1.79 -10.21 17.50
CA CYS A 409 2.33 -8.91 17.95
C CYS A 409 2.18 -7.83 16.87
N VAL A 410 2.50 -8.13 15.61
CA VAL A 410 2.30 -7.20 14.48
C VAL A 410 0.82 -6.78 14.36
N ARG A 411 -0.12 -7.72 14.54
CA ARG A 411 -1.56 -7.40 14.51
C ARG A 411 -1.97 -6.51 15.69
N LEU A 412 -1.43 -6.77 16.88
CA LEU A 412 -1.66 -5.94 18.06
C LEU A 412 -1.12 -4.52 17.84
N ILE A 413 0.10 -4.38 17.30
CA ILE A 413 0.72 -3.09 16.95
C ILE A 413 -0.17 -2.33 15.96
N GLN A 414 -0.62 -2.97 14.89
CA GLN A 414 -1.54 -2.39 13.91
C GLN A 414 -2.82 -1.88 14.57
N LEU A 415 -3.38 -2.66 15.50
CA LEU A 415 -4.58 -2.26 16.24
C LEU A 415 -4.35 -1.03 17.13
N VAL A 416 -3.20 -0.94 17.83
CA VAL A 416 -2.92 0.17 18.75
C VAL A 416 -2.44 1.46 18.08
N THR A 417 -1.87 1.34 16.88
CA THR A 417 -1.42 2.46 16.04
C THR A 417 -2.53 3.00 15.14
N GLY A 418 -3.72 2.41 15.19
CA GLY A 418 -4.85 2.82 14.36
C GLY A 418 -4.81 2.25 12.95
N GLU A 419 -3.89 1.35 12.61
CA GLU A 419 -3.91 0.56 11.38
C GLU A 419 -4.88 -0.64 11.50
N PHE A 420 -6.15 -0.34 11.75
CA PHE A 420 -7.18 -1.35 11.98
C PHE A 420 -7.61 -2.05 10.67
N LYS A 421 -7.42 -3.38 10.58
CA LYS A 421 -7.92 -4.21 9.47
C LYS A 421 -9.32 -4.70 9.76
N TRP A 422 -10.26 -4.35 8.89
CA TRP A 422 -11.62 -4.85 8.97
C TRP A 422 -11.74 -6.29 8.49
N THR A 423 -12.38 -7.14 9.29
CA THR A 423 -12.65 -8.55 8.97
C THR A 423 -14.16 -8.79 8.86
N PRO A 424 -14.61 -9.86 8.17
CA PRO A 424 -16.02 -10.25 8.13
C PRO A 424 -16.67 -10.37 9.52
N GLY A 425 -15.95 -10.92 10.50
CA GLY A 425 -16.46 -11.00 11.88
C GLY A 425 -16.67 -9.63 12.52
N LEU A 426 -15.75 -8.70 12.32
CA LEU A 426 -15.88 -7.33 12.83
C LEU A 426 -16.99 -6.55 12.12
N TYR A 427 -17.18 -6.77 10.83
CA TYR A 427 -18.30 -6.20 10.08
C TYR A 427 -19.65 -6.63 10.67
N SER A 428 -19.84 -7.94 10.85
CA SER A 428 -21.05 -8.47 11.48
C SER A 428 -21.24 -7.92 12.89
N ARG A 429 -20.16 -7.77 13.65
CA ARG A 429 -20.21 -7.22 15.01
C ARG A 429 -20.61 -5.76 15.04
N VAL A 430 -20.07 -4.91 14.16
CA VAL A 430 -20.49 -3.50 14.04
C VAL A 430 -21.99 -3.41 13.74
N ILE A 431 -22.49 -4.25 12.84
CA ILE A 431 -23.93 -4.28 12.49
C ILE A 431 -24.75 -4.68 13.71
N GLU A 432 -24.38 -5.78 14.37
CA GLU A 432 -25.09 -6.28 15.55
C GLU A 432 -25.13 -5.23 16.68
N LEU A 433 -23.99 -4.59 16.99
CA LEU A 433 -23.91 -3.58 18.04
C LEU A 433 -24.73 -2.33 17.70
N HIS A 434 -24.75 -1.92 16.43
CA HIS A 434 -25.57 -0.81 15.96
C HIS A 434 -27.07 -1.16 16.01
N ASP A 435 -27.46 -2.38 15.62
CA ASP A 435 -28.84 -2.86 15.69
C ASP A 435 -29.34 -3.00 17.15
N GLN A 436 -28.42 -3.16 18.10
CA GLN A 436 -28.68 -3.09 19.55
C GLN A 436 -28.86 -1.63 20.06
N GLY A 437 -28.72 -0.63 19.19
CA GLY A 437 -28.92 0.78 19.51
C GLY A 437 -27.68 1.50 20.02
N MET A 438 -26.48 0.90 19.94
CA MET A 438 -25.25 1.59 20.33
C MET A 438 -24.85 2.65 19.31
N SER A 439 -24.38 3.79 19.81
CA SER A 439 -23.81 4.84 18.96
C SER A 439 -22.49 4.38 18.32
N PHE A 440 -22.15 4.90 17.13
CA PHE A 440 -20.87 4.58 16.49
C PHE A 440 -19.65 4.88 17.36
N LYS A 441 -19.77 5.83 18.29
CA LYS A 441 -18.71 6.18 19.25
C LYS A 441 -18.52 5.09 20.30
N GLU A 442 -19.61 4.52 20.81
CA GLU A 442 -19.58 3.39 21.75
C GLU A 442 -19.09 2.13 21.05
N ILE A 443 -19.59 1.85 19.84
CA ILE A 443 -19.13 0.72 19.02
C ILE A 443 -17.63 0.85 18.74
N ALA A 444 -17.16 2.04 18.38
CA ALA A 444 -15.73 2.27 18.16
C ALA A 444 -14.93 1.90 19.40
N ARG A 445 -15.29 2.44 20.57
CA ARG A 445 -14.60 2.14 21.84
C ARG A 445 -14.65 0.66 22.21
N GLN A 446 -15.77 -0.01 21.99
CA GLN A 446 -15.94 -1.42 22.29
C GLN A 446 -15.09 -2.30 21.38
N ILE A 447 -15.02 -1.98 20.09
CA ILE A 447 -14.22 -2.74 19.14
C ILE A 447 -12.74 -2.45 19.37
N SER A 448 -12.32 -1.19 19.32
CA SER A 448 -10.94 -0.85 19.60
C SER A 448 -10.85 0.56 20.18
N PRO A 449 -10.08 0.77 21.25
CA PRO A 449 -9.88 2.10 21.84
C PRO A 449 -9.30 3.13 20.86
N TYR A 450 -8.74 2.67 19.74
CA TYR A 450 -8.09 3.50 18.72
C TYR A 450 -8.88 3.59 17.42
N LEU A 451 -10.03 2.93 17.36
CA LEU A 451 -10.96 3.11 16.26
C LEU A 451 -11.74 4.40 16.49
N THR A 452 -11.83 5.23 15.45
CA THR A 452 -12.62 6.45 15.53
C THR A 452 -14.07 6.17 15.13
N GLU A 453 -14.99 6.95 15.69
CA GLU A 453 -16.40 6.94 15.32
C GLU A 453 -16.60 7.04 13.80
N SER A 454 -15.85 7.93 13.15
CA SER A 454 -15.91 8.14 11.69
C SER A 454 -15.55 6.87 10.91
N ARG A 455 -14.56 6.11 11.37
CA ARG A 455 -14.16 4.86 10.71
C ARG A 455 -15.21 3.77 10.86
N VAL A 456 -15.80 3.62 12.05
CA VAL A 456 -16.92 2.68 12.26
C VAL A 456 -18.12 3.08 11.42
N ARG A 457 -18.49 4.35 11.43
CA ARG A 457 -19.62 4.90 10.66
C ARG A 457 -19.44 4.65 9.16
N THR A 458 -18.27 4.99 8.63
CA THR A 458 -17.93 4.77 7.21
C THR A 458 -18.00 3.29 6.85
N CYS A 459 -17.45 2.44 7.72
CA CYS A 459 -17.49 0.99 7.57
C CYS A 459 -18.93 0.47 7.55
N TYR A 460 -19.74 0.80 8.56
CA TYR A 460 -21.15 0.42 8.66
C TYR A 460 -21.92 0.86 7.41
N HIS A 461 -21.82 2.12 7.00
CA HIS A 461 -22.48 2.60 5.79
C HIS A 461 -21.93 1.97 4.51
N ARG A 462 -20.67 1.53 4.48
CA ARG A 462 -20.12 0.80 3.33
C ARG A 462 -20.66 -0.64 3.25
N ILE A 463 -21.13 -1.24 4.34
CA ILE A 463 -21.62 -2.63 4.35
C ILE A 463 -23.14 -2.67 4.28
N VAL A 464 -23.79 -1.79 5.03
CA VAL A 464 -25.25 -1.66 5.08
C VAL A 464 -25.75 -0.76 3.96
N GLY A 465 -25.01 0.29 3.59
CA GLY A 465 -25.42 1.26 2.56
C GLY A 465 -25.46 0.74 1.12
N PRO A 466 -24.64 -0.23 0.66
CA PRO A 466 -24.84 -0.83 -0.66
C PRO A 466 -26.17 -1.56 -0.80
N ARG A 467 -26.85 -1.87 0.31
CA ARG A 467 -28.14 -2.57 0.25
C ARG A 467 -29.35 -1.67 -0.03
N GLN A 468 -29.26 -0.34 -0.11
CA GLN A 468 -30.50 0.44 -0.25
C GLN A 468 -30.42 1.87 -0.80
N VAL A 469 -29.29 2.35 -1.33
CA VAL A 469 -29.31 3.62 -2.08
C VAL A 469 -29.76 3.33 -3.51
N ALA A 470 -31.08 3.37 -3.74
CA ALA A 470 -31.59 3.20 -5.09
C ALA A 470 -31.05 4.32 -5.98
N VAL A 471 -30.68 3.96 -7.21
CA VAL A 471 -30.30 4.93 -8.23
C VAL A 471 -31.57 5.70 -8.63
N LEU A 472 -31.46 7.04 -8.70
CA LEU A 472 -32.53 7.87 -9.23
C LEU A 472 -32.87 7.46 -10.66
N THR A 473 -34.15 7.20 -10.94
CA THR A 473 -34.62 6.92 -12.30
C THR A 473 -34.44 8.16 -13.18
N PRO A 474 -34.42 8.01 -14.52
CA PRO A 474 -34.36 9.16 -15.44
C PRO A 474 -35.47 10.19 -15.18
N GLU A 475 -36.69 9.75 -14.88
CA GLU A 475 -37.85 10.60 -14.60
C GLU A 475 -37.69 11.36 -13.29
N GLU A 476 -37.22 10.70 -12.23
CA GLU A 476 -36.91 11.33 -10.95
C GLU A 476 -35.83 12.40 -11.11
N ARG A 477 -34.77 12.12 -11.89
CA ARG A 477 -33.74 13.11 -12.21
C ARG A 477 -34.33 14.29 -12.98
N GLN A 478 -35.16 14.04 -13.98
CA GLN A 478 -35.78 15.10 -14.78
C GLN A 478 -36.69 16.00 -13.92
N ARG A 479 -37.49 15.40 -13.04
CA ARG A 479 -38.33 16.12 -12.08
C ARG A 479 -37.50 16.97 -11.13
N GLY A 480 -36.43 16.41 -10.57
CA GLY A 480 -35.51 17.13 -9.69
C GLY A 480 -34.83 18.32 -10.37
N ARG A 481 -34.41 18.16 -11.64
CA ARG A 481 -33.87 19.27 -12.44
C ARG A 481 -34.89 20.38 -12.65
N ALA A 482 -36.11 20.04 -13.06
CA ALA A 482 -37.19 21.00 -13.27
C ALA A 482 -37.51 21.81 -11.99
N ILE A 483 -37.49 21.17 -10.82
CA ILE A 483 -37.68 21.86 -9.54
C ILE A 483 -36.52 22.83 -9.27
N ILE A 484 -35.28 22.42 -9.51
CA ILE A 484 -34.11 23.29 -9.31
C ILE A 484 -34.18 24.49 -10.26
N ASP A 485 -34.41 24.27 -11.55
CA ASP A 485 -34.48 25.31 -12.58
C ASP A 485 -35.60 26.32 -12.29
N ALA A 486 -36.78 25.83 -11.89
CA ALA A 486 -37.94 26.67 -11.63
C ALA A 486 -37.76 27.57 -10.39
N ASN A 487 -36.92 27.18 -9.44
CA ASN A 487 -36.78 27.83 -8.13
C ASN A 487 -35.45 28.53 -7.91
N ALA A 488 -34.43 28.27 -8.73
CA ALA A 488 -33.12 28.90 -8.62
C ALA A 488 -33.26 30.44 -8.59
N GLY A 489 -32.79 31.05 -7.51
CA GLY A 489 -32.85 32.49 -7.28
C GLY A 489 -34.19 33.06 -6.83
N LYS A 490 -35.23 32.23 -6.72
CA LYS A 490 -36.54 32.63 -6.17
C LYS A 490 -36.66 32.31 -4.68
N ILE A 491 -36.05 31.21 -4.24
CA ILE A 491 -36.02 30.77 -2.85
C ILE A 491 -34.63 30.27 -2.47
N PRO A 492 -34.31 30.23 -1.16
CA PRO A 492 -33.02 29.71 -0.70
C PRO A 492 -32.75 28.28 -1.17
N TYR A 493 -31.50 28.00 -1.56
CA TYR A 493 -31.03 26.70 -2.05
C TYR A 493 -31.36 25.55 -1.09
N VAL A 494 -31.24 25.78 0.22
CA VAL A 494 -31.59 24.78 1.25
C VAL A 494 -33.05 24.33 1.11
N LYS A 495 -33.97 25.26 0.83
CA LYS A 495 -35.40 24.95 0.62
C LYS A 495 -35.62 24.20 -0.70
N ILE A 496 -34.87 24.52 -1.75
CA ILE A 496 -34.95 23.79 -3.03
C ILE A 496 -34.55 22.33 -2.83
N ARG A 497 -33.51 22.07 -2.05
CA ARG A 497 -33.09 20.69 -1.72
C ARG A 497 -34.19 19.91 -1.01
N ASP A 498 -34.92 20.56 -0.11
CA ASP A 498 -36.02 19.93 0.61
C ASP A 498 -37.23 19.67 -0.32
N LEU A 499 -37.56 20.60 -1.24
CA LEU A 499 -38.59 20.37 -2.27
C LEU A 499 -38.24 19.20 -3.20
N VAL A 500 -36.98 19.10 -3.64
CA VAL A 500 -36.53 17.97 -4.46
C VAL A 500 -36.60 16.66 -3.67
N ARG A 501 -36.27 16.68 -2.37
CA ARG A 501 -36.41 15.53 -1.49
C ARG A 501 -37.86 15.08 -1.43
N GLU A 502 -38.78 15.98 -1.10
CA GLU A 502 -40.22 15.67 -1.00
C GLU A 502 -40.79 15.13 -2.33
N ALA A 503 -40.37 15.67 -3.46
CA ALA A 503 -40.91 15.28 -4.77
C ALA A 503 -40.41 13.91 -5.29
N ILE A 504 -39.31 13.39 -4.74
CA ILE A 504 -38.61 12.18 -5.21
C ILE A 504 -38.54 11.08 -4.13
N SER A 505 -38.76 11.43 -2.86
CA SER A 505 -38.74 10.47 -1.75
C SER A 505 -39.78 9.37 -1.96
N ARG A 506 -39.31 8.12 -1.93
CA ARG A 506 -40.14 6.90 -1.94
C ARG A 506 -40.16 6.27 -0.55
N PRO A 507 -41.32 5.80 -0.04
CA PRO A 507 -41.38 5.07 1.22
C PRO A 507 -40.46 3.83 1.19
N GLY A 508 -39.62 3.67 2.22
CA GLY A 508 -38.74 2.51 2.37
C GLY A 508 -37.53 2.45 1.43
N VAL A 509 -37.30 3.47 0.60
CA VAL A 509 -36.15 3.53 -0.31
C VAL A 509 -35.30 4.74 0.03
N THR A 510 -34.03 4.50 0.37
CA THR A 510 -33.06 5.58 0.54
C THR A 510 -32.53 5.97 -0.84
N VAL A 511 -32.48 7.26 -1.16
CA VAL A 511 -31.94 7.76 -2.43
C VAL A 511 -30.93 8.88 -2.13
N ASN A 512 -29.82 8.93 -2.86
CA ASN A 512 -28.82 10.00 -2.69
C ASN A 512 -29.28 11.31 -3.35
N ILE A 513 -30.34 11.89 -2.80
CA ILE A 513 -30.95 13.13 -3.29
C ILE A 513 -29.98 14.30 -3.12
N ALA A 514 -29.27 14.38 -1.99
CA ALA A 514 -28.31 15.44 -1.72
C ALA A 514 -27.17 15.46 -2.76
N GLY A 515 -26.56 14.32 -3.06
CA GLY A 515 -25.51 14.24 -4.09
C GLY A 515 -26.01 14.65 -5.48
N PHE A 516 -27.24 14.30 -5.82
CA PHE A 516 -27.88 14.72 -7.07
C PHE A 516 -28.17 16.23 -7.10
N THR A 517 -28.82 16.78 -6.07
CA THR A 517 -29.19 18.20 -5.99
C THR A 517 -27.96 19.09 -5.99
N ASP A 518 -26.95 18.74 -5.18
CA ASP A 518 -25.71 19.50 -5.06
C ASP A 518 -24.89 19.41 -6.35
N GLY A 519 -24.86 18.21 -6.95
CA GLY A 519 -24.21 17.95 -8.23
C GLY A 519 -24.80 18.81 -9.35
N TYR A 520 -26.12 18.81 -9.53
CA TYR A 520 -26.78 19.59 -10.57
C TYR A 520 -26.74 21.09 -10.31
N ALA A 521 -27.07 21.54 -9.09
CA ALA A 521 -27.06 22.96 -8.73
C ALA A 521 -25.67 23.59 -8.87
N SER A 522 -24.59 22.85 -8.59
CA SER A 522 -23.21 23.35 -8.81
C SER A 522 -22.86 23.59 -10.29
N CYS A 523 -23.67 23.07 -11.22
CA CYS A 523 -23.52 23.32 -12.65
C CYS A 523 -24.58 24.29 -13.20
N HIS A 524 -25.55 24.70 -12.39
CA HIS A 524 -26.66 25.53 -12.83
C HIS A 524 -26.20 26.99 -13.04
N PRO A 525 -26.60 27.65 -14.16
CA PRO A 525 -26.12 29.00 -14.52
C PRO A 525 -26.33 30.04 -13.42
N TYR A 526 -27.47 30.02 -12.73
CA TYR A 526 -27.76 30.96 -11.65
C TYR A 526 -26.72 30.93 -10.52
N TYR A 527 -26.43 29.77 -9.94
CA TYR A 527 -25.50 29.67 -8.81
C TYR A 527 -24.06 29.93 -9.22
N ARG A 528 -23.68 29.53 -10.45
CA ARG A 528 -22.39 29.92 -11.01
C ARG A 528 -22.29 31.42 -11.15
N GLY A 529 -23.24 32.05 -11.87
CA GLY A 529 -23.34 33.50 -12.06
C GLY A 529 -23.22 34.27 -10.74
N ARG A 530 -23.92 33.79 -9.69
CA ARG A 530 -23.87 34.38 -8.36
C ARG A 530 -22.48 34.29 -7.71
N LEU A 531 -21.79 33.17 -7.83
CA LEU A 531 -20.40 33.03 -7.37
C LEU A 531 -19.41 33.84 -8.24
N GLU A 532 -19.68 34.06 -9.53
CA GLU A 532 -18.83 34.91 -10.39
C GLU A 532 -18.99 36.40 -10.09
N ALA A 533 -20.19 36.82 -9.69
CA ALA A 533 -20.47 38.19 -9.27
C ALA A 533 -19.85 38.56 -7.90
N MET A 534 -19.28 37.59 -7.20
CA MET A 534 -18.69 37.77 -5.88
C MET A 534 -17.16 37.87 -5.97
N ASP A 535 -16.57 38.50 -4.95
CA ASP A 535 -15.13 38.53 -4.78
C ASP A 535 -14.63 37.13 -4.37
N ARG A 536 -14.26 36.35 -5.39
CA ARG A 536 -13.74 34.99 -5.23
C ARG A 536 -12.47 34.98 -4.39
N ASP A 537 -11.60 35.98 -4.55
CA ASP A 537 -10.32 36.02 -3.83
C ASP A 537 -10.53 36.21 -2.34
N ARG A 538 -11.47 37.08 -1.95
CA ARG A 538 -11.89 37.20 -0.56
C ARG A 538 -12.51 35.90 -0.04
N ILE A 539 -13.48 35.32 -0.75
CA ILE A 539 -14.17 34.10 -0.31
C ILE A 539 -13.17 32.96 -0.06
N PHE A 540 -12.26 32.71 -1.00
CA PHE A 540 -11.30 31.63 -0.86
C PHE A 540 -10.18 31.98 0.13
N GLY A 541 -9.81 33.25 0.29
CA GLY A 541 -8.91 33.72 1.35
C GLY A 541 -9.47 33.47 2.75
N ASP A 542 -10.77 33.72 2.97
CA ASP A 542 -11.45 33.45 4.24
C ASP A 542 -11.51 31.93 4.54
N ILE A 543 -11.71 31.09 3.51
CA ILE A 543 -11.67 29.62 3.66
C ILE A 543 -10.26 29.12 3.95
N GLU A 544 -9.25 29.64 3.27
CA GLU A 544 -7.85 29.21 3.41
C GLU A 544 -7.23 29.63 4.74
N SER A 545 -7.60 30.82 5.25
CA SER A 545 -7.18 31.31 6.57
C SER A 545 -7.93 30.63 7.73
N GLY A 546 -9.00 29.88 7.43
CA GLY A 546 -9.87 29.28 8.44
C GLY A 546 -10.82 30.27 9.13
N ALA A 547 -10.91 31.51 8.63
CA ALA A 547 -11.83 32.53 9.14
C ALA A 547 -13.31 32.12 8.94
N ALA A 548 -13.60 31.34 7.90
CA ALA A 548 -14.91 30.76 7.68
C ALA A 548 -14.83 29.36 7.05
N THR A 549 -15.83 28.52 7.28
CA THR A 549 -15.93 27.23 6.60
C THR A 549 -16.71 27.35 5.29
N ALA A 550 -16.43 26.50 4.30
CA ALA A 550 -17.18 26.50 3.04
C ALA A 550 -18.71 26.31 3.24
N PRO A 551 -19.20 25.48 4.17
CA PRO A 551 -20.63 25.42 4.50
C PRO A 551 -21.21 26.74 5.04
N ASP A 552 -20.44 27.51 5.81
CA ASP A 552 -20.92 28.77 6.38
C ASP A 552 -21.06 29.84 5.30
N ILE A 553 -20.03 29.98 4.46
CA ILE A 553 -20.06 30.87 3.29
C ILE A 553 -21.18 30.44 2.32
N ALA A 554 -21.33 29.15 2.06
CA ALA A 554 -22.41 28.65 1.20
C ALA A 554 -23.80 29.03 1.72
N ARG A 555 -24.00 29.00 3.04
CA ARG A 555 -25.26 29.38 3.68
C ARG A 555 -25.50 30.89 3.59
N GLU A 556 -24.48 31.70 3.84
CA GLU A 556 -24.54 33.16 3.74
C GLU A 556 -24.86 33.61 2.30
N LEU A 557 -24.18 33.00 1.33
CA LEU A 557 -24.27 33.38 -0.08
C LEU A 557 -25.41 32.68 -0.82
N ASP A 558 -26.16 31.81 -0.15
CA ASP A 558 -27.23 30.99 -0.73
C ASP A 558 -26.76 30.15 -1.93
N LEU A 559 -25.66 29.44 -1.74
CA LEU A 559 -25.00 28.60 -2.74
C LEU A 559 -24.99 27.12 -2.31
N PRO A 560 -24.89 26.18 -3.27
CA PRO A 560 -24.53 24.80 -2.96
C PRO A 560 -23.08 24.73 -2.44
N SER A 561 -22.84 24.14 -1.27
CA SER A 561 -21.47 24.03 -0.73
C SER A 561 -20.52 23.27 -1.66
N VAL A 562 -21.04 22.30 -2.42
CA VAL A 562 -20.28 21.56 -3.45
C VAL A 562 -19.74 22.47 -4.55
N LEU A 563 -20.41 23.58 -4.86
CA LEU A 563 -19.91 24.58 -5.82
C LEU A 563 -18.61 25.21 -5.31
N LEU A 564 -18.57 25.64 -4.04
CA LEU A 564 -17.37 26.22 -3.42
C LEU A 564 -16.23 25.20 -3.35
N TYR A 565 -16.51 23.95 -3.00
CA TYR A 565 -15.49 22.89 -3.01
C TYR A 565 -14.95 22.62 -4.41
N LYS A 566 -15.79 22.63 -5.45
CA LYS A 566 -15.35 22.44 -6.85
C LYS A 566 -14.46 23.59 -7.32
N GLU A 567 -14.85 24.83 -7.06
CA GLU A 567 -14.07 26.01 -7.46
C GLU A 567 -12.77 26.14 -6.67
N ARG A 568 -12.77 25.83 -5.36
CA ARG A 568 -11.55 25.73 -4.57
C ARG A 568 -10.59 24.70 -5.18
N ARG A 569 -11.08 23.50 -5.46
CA ARG A 569 -10.27 22.44 -6.07
C ARG A 569 -9.77 22.84 -7.45
N LYS A 570 -10.58 23.54 -8.25
CA LYS A 570 -10.18 24.09 -9.54
C LYS A 570 -9.02 25.08 -9.38
N ARG A 571 -9.14 26.04 -8.46
CA ARG A 571 -8.07 26.98 -8.10
C ARG A 571 -6.81 26.27 -7.63
N GLU A 572 -6.93 25.25 -6.79
CA GLU A 572 -5.78 24.43 -6.37
C GLU A 572 -5.14 23.74 -7.58
N THR A 573 -5.93 23.21 -8.53
CA THR A 573 -5.38 22.60 -9.75
C THR A 573 -4.83 23.60 -10.78
N GLU A 574 -5.24 24.87 -10.73
CA GLU A 574 -4.71 25.96 -11.55
C GLU A 574 -3.44 26.55 -10.94
N ARG A 575 -3.39 26.64 -9.60
CA ARG A 575 -2.23 27.09 -8.82
C ARG A 575 -1.04 26.17 -8.98
N PHE A 576 -1.28 24.87 -9.12
CA PHE A 576 -0.22 23.87 -9.21
C PHE A 576 -0.22 23.15 -10.55
N SER A 577 0.91 23.19 -11.25
CA SER A 577 1.08 22.49 -12.54
C SER A 577 0.78 20.99 -12.37
N ARG A 578 -0.08 20.46 -13.27
CA ARG A 578 -0.38 19.02 -13.34
C ARG A 578 0.80 18.19 -13.84
N ARG A 579 1.71 18.80 -14.61
CA ARG A 579 2.90 18.13 -15.13
C ARG A 579 3.96 18.10 -14.04
N TRP A 580 4.55 16.91 -13.85
CA TRP A 580 5.71 16.73 -12.99
C TRP A 580 6.96 16.90 -13.86
N THR A 581 7.79 17.87 -13.49
CA THR A 581 9.15 17.96 -14.00
C THR A 581 10.04 16.94 -13.29
N GLU A 582 11.17 16.61 -13.90
CA GLU A 582 12.15 15.70 -13.30
C GLU A 582 12.69 16.25 -11.98
N ARG A 583 12.93 17.57 -11.89
CA ARG A 583 13.36 18.25 -10.66
C ARG A 583 12.35 18.10 -9.53
N GLU A 584 11.07 18.38 -9.79
CA GLU A 584 10.00 18.24 -8.79
C GLU A 584 9.86 16.80 -8.31
N GLU A 585 10.01 15.83 -9.22
CA GLU A 585 9.95 14.42 -8.87
C GLU A 585 11.14 13.97 -8.02
N THR A 586 12.36 14.37 -8.38
CA THR A 586 13.57 14.13 -7.59
C THR A 586 13.44 14.75 -6.19
N GLN A 587 12.94 15.98 -6.11
CA GLN A 587 12.69 16.67 -4.84
C GLN A 587 11.63 15.91 -4.01
N LEU A 588 10.52 15.47 -4.61
CA LEU A 588 9.53 14.64 -3.92
C LEU A 588 10.16 13.33 -3.42
N LEU A 589 10.96 12.66 -4.24
CA LEU A 589 11.64 11.40 -3.86
C LEU A 589 12.61 11.61 -2.70
N GLU A 590 13.38 12.69 -2.71
CA GLU A 590 14.30 13.06 -1.65
C GLU A 590 13.55 13.35 -0.34
N ILE A 591 12.49 14.17 -0.39
CA ILE A 591 11.63 14.45 0.76
C ILE A 591 11.04 13.14 1.30
N LEU A 592 10.52 12.27 0.44
CA LEU A 592 9.92 10.98 0.82
C LEU A 592 10.95 9.97 1.38
N ARG A 593 12.21 10.03 0.96
CA ARG A 593 13.31 9.23 1.53
C ARG A 593 13.70 9.72 2.92
N ASN A 594 13.69 11.04 3.10
CA ASN A 594 14.10 11.70 4.34
C ASN A 594 12.96 11.78 5.38
N HIS A 595 11.71 11.51 4.98
CA HIS A 595 10.55 11.51 5.87
C HIS A 595 10.05 10.09 6.13
N ARG A 596 9.88 9.75 7.41
CA ARG A 596 9.29 8.46 7.82
C ARG A 596 7.77 8.54 7.87
N ARG A 597 7.13 7.39 7.64
CA ARG A 597 5.66 7.27 7.65
C ARG A 597 5.06 7.44 9.05
N PRO A 598 3.80 7.91 9.18
CA PRO A 598 2.90 8.32 8.10
C PRO A 598 3.29 9.68 7.49
N PHE A 599 3.20 9.79 6.16
CA PHE A 599 3.57 11.02 5.45
C PHE A 599 2.59 12.16 5.77
N ASN A 600 3.10 13.28 6.29
CA ASN A 600 2.37 14.54 6.34
C ASN A 600 2.40 15.19 4.95
N TRP A 601 1.33 14.99 4.17
CA TRP A 601 1.26 15.43 2.78
C TRP A 601 1.22 16.95 2.62
N ASP A 602 0.70 17.68 3.60
CA ASP A 602 0.68 19.15 3.57
C ASP A 602 2.09 19.70 3.76
N PHE A 603 2.87 19.12 4.68
CA PHE A 603 4.28 19.46 4.84
C PHE A 603 5.09 19.12 3.59
N ILE A 604 4.90 17.93 3.01
CA ILE A 604 5.59 17.52 1.78
C ILE A 604 5.25 18.45 0.62
N ALA A 605 3.97 18.82 0.48
CA ALA A 605 3.55 19.77 -0.54
C ALA A 605 4.19 21.15 -0.35
N ALA A 606 4.27 21.64 0.89
CA ALA A 606 4.95 22.89 1.20
C ALA A 606 6.45 22.84 0.84
N GLN A 607 7.11 21.71 1.09
CA GLN A 607 8.52 21.48 0.74
C GLN A 607 8.74 21.40 -0.78
N VAL A 608 7.82 20.76 -1.52
CA VAL A 608 7.88 20.73 -3.00
C VAL A 608 7.56 22.11 -3.59
N GLY A 609 6.67 22.88 -2.95
CA GLY A 609 6.33 24.26 -3.29
C GLY A 609 5.44 24.44 -4.52
N THR A 610 5.53 23.54 -5.50
CA THR A 610 4.83 23.64 -6.79
C THR A 610 3.70 22.62 -6.99
N LYS A 611 3.42 21.82 -5.95
CA LYS A 611 2.45 20.71 -6.00
C LYS A 611 1.61 20.69 -4.72
N SER A 612 0.35 20.31 -4.84
CA SER A 612 -0.53 20.10 -3.67
C SER A 612 -0.28 18.78 -2.97
N ALA A 613 -0.75 18.66 -1.72
CA ALA A 613 -0.69 17.43 -0.92
C ALA A 613 -1.25 16.22 -1.67
N GLN A 614 -2.41 16.39 -2.32
CA GLN A 614 -3.06 15.35 -3.12
C GLN A 614 -2.23 14.98 -4.37
N GLN A 615 -1.60 15.96 -5.04
CA GLN A 615 -0.72 15.69 -6.18
C GLN A 615 0.53 14.91 -5.77
N CYS A 616 1.17 15.28 -4.65
CA CYS A 616 2.32 14.57 -4.10
C CYS A 616 1.95 13.13 -3.72
N GLN A 617 0.82 12.94 -3.05
CA GLN A 617 0.31 11.61 -2.68
C GLN A 617 0.03 10.75 -3.92
N GLY A 618 -0.67 11.32 -4.92
CA GLY A 618 -0.98 10.65 -6.17
C GLY A 618 0.26 10.29 -6.98
N ARG A 619 1.25 11.19 -7.06
CA ARG A 619 2.51 10.92 -7.75
C ARG A 619 3.29 9.82 -7.07
N ARG A 620 3.38 9.80 -5.74
CA ARG A 620 3.99 8.69 -5.01
C ARG A 620 3.31 7.37 -5.35
N ALA A 621 1.98 7.30 -5.31
CA ALA A 621 1.24 6.08 -5.64
C ALA A 621 1.58 5.58 -7.07
N HIS A 622 1.71 6.51 -8.03
CA HIS A 622 2.12 6.19 -9.39
C HIS A 622 3.58 5.70 -9.47
N LEU A 623 4.51 6.35 -8.76
CA LEU A 623 5.93 5.95 -8.73
C LEU A 623 6.11 4.56 -8.12
N VAL A 624 5.35 4.24 -7.06
CA VAL A 624 5.31 2.90 -6.45
C VAL A 624 4.75 1.87 -7.43
N LYS A 625 3.62 2.18 -8.08
CA LYS A 625 2.99 1.28 -9.06
C LYS A 625 3.93 0.93 -10.22
N ASN A 626 4.76 1.88 -10.64
CA ASN A 626 5.70 1.71 -11.74
C ASN A 626 7.07 1.16 -11.29
N GLY A 627 7.23 0.77 -10.01
CA GLY A 627 8.49 0.24 -9.48
C GLY A 627 9.64 1.25 -9.39
N ARG A 628 9.36 2.55 -9.58
CA ARG A 628 10.37 3.63 -9.50
C ARG A 628 10.59 4.12 -8.06
N LEU A 629 9.74 3.69 -7.14
CA LEU A 629 9.87 3.92 -5.71
C LEU A 629 9.49 2.64 -4.99
N ASP A 630 10.36 2.15 -4.10
CA ASP A 630 10.04 1.00 -3.26
C ASP A 630 8.78 1.32 -2.43
N PRO A 631 7.72 0.48 -2.43
CA PRO A 631 6.59 0.63 -1.51
C PRO A 631 7.01 0.68 -0.04
N LYS A 632 8.25 0.28 0.31
CA LYS A 632 8.90 0.42 1.61
C LYS A 632 9.90 1.60 1.72
N ALA A 633 10.11 2.40 0.69
CA ALA A 633 10.91 3.62 0.84
C ALA A 633 10.26 4.54 1.89
N GLY A 634 11.06 4.98 2.87
CA GLY A 634 10.63 5.74 4.06
C GLY A 634 10.25 4.86 5.27
N TYR A 635 10.65 3.58 5.30
CA TYR A 635 10.74 2.76 6.52
C TYR A 635 12.11 2.93 7.19
#